data_AF-A0A3C1UEJ2-F1
#
_entry.id   AF-A0A3C1UEJ2-F1
#
_cell.length_a   1.000
_cell.length_b   1.000
_cell.length_c   1.000
_cell.angle_alpha   90.00
_cell.angle_beta   90.00
_cell.angle_gamma   90.00
#
_symmetry.space_group_name_H-M   'P 1'
#
loop_
_entity.id
_entity.type
_entity.pdbx_description
1 polymer ?
#
loop_
_entity_poly.entity_id
_entity_poly.type
_entity_poly.pdbx_seq_one_letter_code
_entity_poly.pdbx_strand_id
1 'polypeptide(L)'
;MRPVIRHTYNVVRSIIVFFLVTVVTLYALLYILLCIPSIQQKIKAEGEKELSKFLKTNVQIGELSIKPFNQVVLYDVVIPDQKGGDLIQIDVLGAGLNMQKLLADKRIEVNYAELLGLHGHITKADKDSPTNLQFIIDAFKPKKKKEPTKFDLAIRNIVIRNTDLRYDLLSEPRKQNKFDANHVGIINLCADVDIPRLKNDDFLIDVKRLSFGETSGFVVKQISTKLAITAHSTVISDLKVELPHTDLALNQQVFTYDSLKHIGNAVKTAPLNISLKDAKINLIDFKAFVPAFSHFDEDFKLSCRINGDLDNLKVSQFKLNNNSGDFSLDINGVVTNLKDKDKLTFNVPRVKLSVTGKEINKITNYLVKLKPNVNSIINNLGDFKLDAAVSGSVKHINFNGKFSSAVGDMVLKTTLNMSNDKFDIDADFNTPQFNVGKLISKSDLIGSLSADAHVRARIHKKKIEDLAVKGDIKYIDFKGYRFQNIVSDIVGGANNFKGTLSVNDPNGMIHATGNVLLSGAKSKFEVDMSAANVNLAKMKLYNGNLSEFSFNLHASIDGNSLDNINGFATLDNISLTDAKGKSMSFNSISLTADNVSSPQVVRFDSDIVNGQLYGKFDFKTLVPAFKNLISQVLPNLVDPNTVKPLKKSNNDFKFNLTVHPSEKLEELLKLPVKLLYKATVDGNVNM
;
A
#
# COMPACT_ATOMS: atom_id res chain seq x y z
N MET A 1 75.36 -63.55 -38.89
CA MET A 1 74.38 -62.45 -38.88
C MET A 1 73.88 -62.02 -37.48
N ARG A 2 74.62 -62.27 -36.37
CA ARG A 2 74.19 -61.97 -34.98
C ARG A 2 74.94 -60.86 -34.19
N PRO A 3 76.17 -60.41 -34.51
CA PRO A 3 76.86 -59.39 -33.71
C PRO A 3 76.41 -57.95 -34.00
N VAL A 4 76.00 -57.66 -35.24
CA VAL A 4 75.56 -56.31 -35.67
C VAL A 4 74.26 -55.89 -34.99
N ILE A 5 73.31 -56.83 -34.81
CA ILE A 5 72.01 -56.59 -34.16
C ILE A 5 72.16 -56.31 -32.65
N ARG A 6 73.07 -57.01 -31.97
CA ARG A 6 73.34 -56.79 -30.54
C ARG A 6 74.04 -55.44 -30.30
N HIS A 7 74.94 -55.04 -31.21
CA HIS A 7 75.62 -53.76 -31.14
C HIS A 7 74.67 -52.59 -31.42
N THR A 8 73.84 -52.67 -32.47
CA THR A 8 72.78 -51.67 -32.74
C THR A 8 71.76 -51.59 -31.61
N TYR A 9 71.33 -52.71 -31.03
CA TYR A 9 70.45 -52.70 -29.84
C TYR A 9 71.09 -51.98 -28.65
N ASN A 10 72.37 -52.25 -28.33
CA ASN A 10 73.05 -51.60 -27.22
C ASN A 10 73.25 -50.09 -27.46
N VAL A 11 73.51 -49.69 -28.70
CA VAL A 11 73.63 -48.27 -29.10
C VAL A 11 72.27 -47.58 -29.01
N VAL A 12 71.22 -48.16 -29.59
CA VAL A 12 69.85 -47.62 -29.52
C VAL A 12 69.35 -47.56 -28.07
N ARG A 13 69.59 -48.60 -27.26
CA ARG A 13 69.26 -48.60 -25.83
C ARG A 13 70.01 -47.51 -25.08
N SER A 14 71.29 -47.31 -25.36
CA SER A 14 72.10 -46.27 -24.71
C SER A 14 71.64 -44.87 -25.12
N ILE A 15 71.24 -44.66 -26.39
CA ILE A 15 70.66 -43.41 -26.87
C ILE A 15 69.31 -43.14 -26.19
N ILE A 16 68.42 -44.14 -26.10
CA ILE A 16 67.12 -44.02 -25.43
C ILE A 16 67.30 -43.73 -23.95
N VAL A 17 68.18 -44.46 -23.25
CA VAL A 17 68.46 -44.25 -21.83
C VAL A 17 69.10 -42.88 -21.60
N PHE A 18 70.07 -42.47 -22.43
CA PHE A 18 70.67 -41.14 -22.35
C PHE A 18 69.62 -40.04 -22.56
N PHE A 19 68.74 -40.19 -23.54
CA PHE A 19 67.65 -39.25 -23.79
C PHE A 19 66.68 -39.19 -22.60
N LEU A 20 66.27 -40.33 -22.05
CA LEU A 20 65.37 -40.42 -20.91
C LEU A 20 65.99 -39.80 -19.65
N VAL A 21 67.25 -40.15 -19.34
CA VAL A 21 68.01 -39.55 -18.23
C VAL A 21 68.20 -38.05 -18.43
N THR A 22 68.48 -37.59 -19.66
CA THR A 22 68.62 -36.16 -19.96
C THR A 22 67.31 -35.42 -19.72
N VAL A 23 66.17 -35.97 -20.16
CA VAL A 23 64.84 -35.38 -19.94
C VAL A 23 64.50 -35.32 -18.44
N VAL A 24 64.74 -36.40 -17.70
CA VAL A 24 64.47 -36.45 -16.25
C VAL A 24 65.40 -35.50 -15.49
N THR A 25 66.68 -35.45 -15.85
CA THR A 25 67.67 -34.56 -15.23
C THR A 25 67.34 -33.10 -15.53
N LEU A 26 66.97 -32.77 -16.77
CA LEU A 26 66.53 -31.43 -17.15
C LEU A 26 65.26 -31.03 -16.38
N TYR A 27 64.31 -31.95 -16.22
CA TYR A 27 63.10 -31.74 -15.44
C TYR A 27 63.41 -31.47 -13.96
N ALA A 28 64.28 -32.28 -13.34
CA ALA A 28 64.71 -32.10 -11.97
C ALA A 28 65.50 -30.80 -11.75
N LEU A 29 66.41 -30.47 -12.68
CA LEU A 29 67.13 -29.20 -12.67
C LEU A 29 66.16 -28.01 -12.73
N LEU A 30 65.20 -28.04 -13.65
CA LEU A 30 64.21 -26.97 -13.80
C LEU A 30 63.31 -26.85 -12.56
N TYR A 31 62.95 -27.97 -11.93
CA TYR A 31 62.23 -27.99 -10.66
C TYR A 31 63.02 -27.28 -9.55
N ILE A 32 64.29 -27.66 -9.35
CA ILE A 32 65.16 -27.06 -8.33
C ILE A 32 65.38 -25.57 -8.61
N LEU A 33 65.64 -25.21 -9.87
CA LEU A 33 65.85 -23.84 -10.35
C LEU A 33 64.64 -22.95 -9.98
N LEU A 34 63.42 -23.43 -10.19
CA LEU A 34 62.18 -22.71 -9.84
C LEU A 34 61.87 -22.65 -8.34
N CYS A 35 62.50 -23.49 -7.50
CA CYS A 35 62.35 -23.44 -6.04
C CYS A 35 63.30 -22.43 -5.37
N ILE A 36 64.32 -21.92 -6.08
CA ILE A 36 65.31 -20.99 -5.52
C ILE A 36 64.65 -19.60 -5.32
N PRO A 37 64.70 -19.02 -4.10
CA PRO A 37 64.08 -17.72 -3.81
C PRO A 37 64.54 -16.58 -4.72
N SER A 38 65.84 -16.50 -5.05
CA SER A 38 66.37 -15.46 -5.95
C SER A 38 65.82 -15.56 -7.37
N ILE A 39 65.47 -16.76 -7.83
CA ILE A 39 64.86 -16.96 -9.15
C ILE A 39 63.38 -16.59 -9.11
N GLN A 40 62.67 -16.99 -8.06
CA GLN A 40 61.29 -16.56 -7.84
C GLN A 40 61.20 -15.02 -7.76
N GLN A 41 62.15 -14.36 -7.09
CA GLN A 41 62.20 -12.89 -7.04
C GLN A 41 62.45 -12.25 -8.41
N LYS A 42 63.30 -12.84 -9.26
CA LYS A 42 63.49 -12.38 -10.65
C LYS A 42 62.23 -12.56 -11.49
N ILE A 43 61.55 -13.70 -11.35
CA ILE A 43 60.27 -13.96 -12.04
C ILE A 43 59.20 -12.97 -11.55
N LYS A 44 59.16 -12.69 -10.25
CA LYS A 44 58.28 -11.67 -9.65
C LYS A 44 58.51 -10.31 -10.29
N ALA A 45 59.76 -9.84 -10.31
CA ALA A 45 60.10 -8.53 -10.84
C ALA A 45 59.80 -8.38 -12.33
N GLU A 46 60.06 -9.42 -13.15
CA GLU A 46 59.68 -9.38 -14.57
C GLU A 46 58.17 -9.46 -14.75
N GLY A 47 57.47 -10.24 -13.92
CA GLY A 47 56.00 -10.32 -13.89
C GLY A 47 55.36 -8.98 -13.54
N GLU A 48 55.83 -8.30 -12.49
CA GLU A 48 55.39 -6.94 -12.11
C GLU A 48 55.60 -5.96 -13.26
N LYS A 49 56.75 -6.00 -13.92
CA LYS A 49 57.09 -5.12 -15.04
C LYS A 49 56.19 -5.36 -16.26
N GLU A 50 55.97 -6.61 -16.66
CA GLU A 50 55.11 -6.93 -17.80
C GLU A 50 53.63 -6.66 -17.50
N LEU A 51 53.14 -6.98 -16.29
CA LEU A 51 51.78 -6.65 -15.85
C LEU A 51 51.58 -5.14 -15.76
N SER A 52 52.55 -4.41 -15.22
CA SER A 52 52.50 -2.95 -15.13
C SER A 52 52.46 -2.29 -16.50
N LYS A 53 53.25 -2.81 -17.44
CA LYS A 53 53.25 -2.36 -18.84
C LYS A 53 51.95 -2.70 -19.57
N PHE A 54 51.39 -3.88 -19.29
CA PHE A 54 50.15 -4.34 -19.90
C PHE A 54 48.94 -3.53 -19.40
N LEU A 55 48.81 -3.37 -18.08
CA LEU A 55 47.72 -2.63 -17.44
C LEU A 55 47.93 -1.11 -17.45
N LYS A 56 49.16 -0.63 -17.71
CA LYS A 56 49.52 0.80 -17.62
C LYS A 56 49.28 1.39 -16.22
N THR A 57 49.59 0.61 -15.18
CA THR A 57 49.59 1.03 -13.77
C THR A 57 50.73 0.33 -13.03
N ASN A 58 51.11 0.81 -11.85
CA ASN A 58 52.21 0.23 -11.06
C ASN A 58 51.72 -0.99 -10.26
N VAL A 59 51.80 -2.18 -10.84
CA VAL A 59 51.43 -3.43 -10.18
C VAL A 59 52.54 -3.86 -9.24
N GLN A 60 52.19 -4.13 -7.98
CA GLN A 60 53.11 -4.62 -6.96
C GLN A 60 52.66 -6.00 -6.48
N ILE A 61 53.62 -6.88 -6.26
CA ILE A 61 53.43 -8.23 -5.72
C ILE A 61 54.38 -8.34 -4.52
N GLY A 62 53.89 -8.61 -3.32
CA GLY A 62 54.74 -8.81 -2.15
C GLY A 62 55.69 -10.00 -2.34
N GLU A 63 55.10 -11.19 -2.44
CA GLU A 63 55.80 -12.46 -2.61
C GLU A 63 55.19 -13.30 -3.75
N LEU A 64 56.06 -14.02 -4.47
CA LEU A 64 55.68 -15.00 -5.48
C LEU A 64 56.19 -16.37 -5.04
N SER A 65 55.27 -17.31 -4.79
CA SER A 65 55.58 -18.70 -4.48
C SER A 65 55.17 -19.60 -5.63
N ILE A 66 56.15 -20.28 -6.24
CA ILE A 66 55.92 -21.25 -7.31
C ILE A 66 56.20 -22.64 -6.76
N LYS A 67 55.20 -23.53 -6.76
CA LYS A 67 55.44 -24.98 -6.67
C LYS A 67 55.46 -25.52 -8.10
N PRO A 68 56.65 -25.91 -8.62
CA PRO A 68 56.80 -26.20 -10.03
C PRO A 68 55.79 -27.24 -10.51
N PHE A 69 55.20 -26.99 -11.68
CA PHE A 69 54.24 -27.87 -12.36
C PHE A 69 52.94 -28.16 -11.59
N ASN A 70 52.67 -27.43 -10.49
CA ASN A 70 51.47 -27.64 -9.69
C ASN A 70 50.72 -26.33 -9.42
N GLN A 71 51.34 -25.35 -8.77
CA GLN A 71 50.66 -24.12 -8.35
C GLN A 71 51.56 -22.88 -8.37
N VAL A 72 50.92 -21.73 -8.58
CA VAL A 72 51.52 -20.40 -8.43
C VAL A 72 50.65 -19.62 -7.43
N VAL A 73 51.27 -19.00 -6.44
CA VAL A 73 50.59 -18.18 -5.43
C VAL A 73 51.30 -16.82 -5.34
N LEU A 74 50.51 -15.76 -5.41
CA LEU A 74 50.93 -14.38 -5.21
C LEU A 74 50.41 -13.91 -3.87
N TYR A 75 51.26 -13.29 -3.07
CA TYR A 75 50.91 -12.66 -1.81
C TYR A 75 51.00 -11.14 -1.95
N ASP A 76 50.08 -10.43 -1.29
CA ASP A 76 50.03 -8.97 -1.21
C ASP A 76 50.09 -8.30 -2.59
N VAL A 77 49.13 -8.65 -3.46
CA VAL A 77 49.03 -8.06 -4.80
C VAL A 77 48.30 -6.73 -4.71
N VAL A 78 48.92 -5.66 -5.19
CA VAL A 78 48.35 -4.31 -5.22
C VAL A 78 48.32 -3.81 -6.66
N ILE A 79 47.13 -3.42 -7.10
CA ILE A 79 46.89 -2.80 -8.42
C ILE A 79 46.20 -1.46 -8.16
N PRO A 80 46.96 -0.35 -8.12
CA PRO A 80 46.39 0.98 -7.95
C PRO A 80 45.71 1.45 -9.23
N ASP A 81 44.84 2.46 -9.11
CA ASP A 81 44.31 3.14 -10.29
C ASP A 81 45.41 3.96 -11.01
N GLN A 82 45.09 4.49 -12.20
CA GLN A 82 46.06 5.29 -12.98
C GLN A 82 46.49 6.60 -12.30
N LYS A 83 45.79 7.03 -11.25
CA LYS A 83 46.13 8.20 -10.43
C LYS A 83 46.89 7.83 -9.15
N GLY A 84 47.18 6.54 -8.94
CA GLY A 84 47.83 6.02 -7.73
C GLY A 84 46.87 5.83 -6.54
N GLY A 85 45.57 5.93 -6.76
CA GLY A 85 44.53 5.65 -5.77
C GLY A 85 44.33 4.16 -5.53
N ASP A 86 43.67 3.83 -4.43
CA ASP A 86 43.33 2.45 -4.09
C ASP A 86 42.27 1.90 -5.05
N LEU A 87 42.50 0.69 -5.56
CA LEU A 87 41.59 0.05 -6.53
C LEU A 87 41.43 -1.44 -6.25
N ILE A 88 42.53 -2.20 -6.24
CA ILE A 88 42.52 -3.64 -5.94
C ILE A 88 43.73 -3.95 -5.06
N GLN A 89 43.47 -4.57 -3.91
CA GLN A 89 44.45 -5.19 -3.02
C GLN A 89 44.02 -6.62 -2.75
N ILE A 90 44.94 -7.58 -2.80
CA ILE A 90 44.63 -9.01 -2.60
C ILE A 90 45.70 -9.62 -1.72
N ASP A 91 45.29 -10.19 -0.58
CA ASP A 91 46.21 -10.87 0.34
C ASP A 91 46.80 -12.13 -0.29
N VAL A 92 45.96 -12.98 -0.89
CA VAL A 92 46.40 -14.23 -1.55
C VAL A 92 45.65 -14.45 -2.86
N LEU A 93 46.40 -14.58 -3.95
CA LEU A 93 45.91 -14.99 -5.27
C LEU A 93 46.67 -16.23 -5.73
N GLY A 94 45.99 -17.38 -5.71
CA GLY A 94 46.58 -18.67 -6.06
C GLY A 94 45.87 -19.37 -7.22
N ALA A 95 46.62 -20.10 -8.04
CA ALA A 95 46.07 -20.95 -9.09
C ALA A 95 46.93 -22.21 -9.28
N GLY A 96 46.27 -23.36 -9.37
CA GLY A 96 46.88 -24.66 -9.67
C GLY A 96 46.57 -25.13 -11.08
N LEU A 97 47.58 -25.45 -11.89
CA LEU A 97 47.40 -25.88 -13.29
C LEU A 97 47.54 -27.40 -13.44
N ASN A 98 46.69 -28.00 -14.26
CA ASN A 98 46.77 -29.41 -14.64
C ASN A 98 47.76 -29.59 -15.81
N MET A 99 49.04 -29.77 -15.48
CA MET A 99 50.09 -29.90 -16.49
C MET A 99 49.92 -31.14 -17.39
N GLN A 100 49.34 -32.22 -16.88
CA GLN A 100 49.11 -33.43 -17.68
C GLN A 100 48.10 -33.16 -18.80
N LYS A 101 46.96 -32.53 -18.49
CA LYS A 101 45.96 -32.14 -19.51
C LYS A 101 46.49 -31.08 -20.48
N LEU A 102 47.33 -30.17 -19.99
CA LEU A 102 47.96 -29.17 -20.85
C LEU A 102 48.91 -29.81 -21.87
N LEU A 103 49.75 -30.76 -21.44
CA LEU A 103 50.76 -31.39 -22.30
C LEU A 103 50.17 -32.47 -23.21
N ALA A 104 49.23 -33.28 -22.72
CA ALA A 104 48.63 -34.39 -23.46
C ALA A 104 47.46 -33.93 -24.36
N ASP A 105 46.51 -33.18 -23.80
CA ASP A 105 45.25 -32.84 -24.47
C ASP A 105 45.27 -31.44 -25.09
N LYS A 106 46.34 -30.66 -24.86
CA LYS A 106 46.45 -29.23 -25.22
C LYS A 106 45.30 -28.39 -24.66
N ARG A 107 44.72 -28.81 -23.52
CA ARG A 107 43.60 -28.16 -22.84
C ARG A 107 44.07 -27.53 -21.55
N ILE A 108 43.72 -26.28 -21.32
CA ILE A 108 44.05 -25.60 -20.06
C ILE A 108 42.99 -26.03 -19.03
N GLU A 109 43.44 -26.59 -17.91
CA GLU A 109 42.57 -26.86 -16.77
C GLU A 109 43.26 -26.35 -15.51
N VAL A 110 42.53 -25.53 -14.76
CA VAL A 110 42.93 -25.04 -13.44
C VAL A 110 42.26 -25.95 -12.42
N ASN A 111 43.04 -26.69 -11.64
CA ASN A 111 42.55 -27.64 -10.63
C ASN A 111 41.95 -26.96 -9.39
N TYR A 112 42.44 -25.75 -9.10
CA TYR A 112 42.07 -24.95 -7.95
C TYR A 112 42.44 -23.49 -8.23
N ALA A 113 41.59 -22.55 -7.81
CA ALA A 113 41.90 -21.12 -7.82
C ALA A 113 41.44 -20.51 -6.50
N GLU A 114 42.26 -19.66 -5.91
CA GLU A 114 41.93 -18.98 -4.66
C GLU A 114 42.13 -17.48 -4.76
N LEU A 115 41.19 -16.77 -4.14
CA LEU A 115 41.19 -15.33 -3.95
C LEU A 115 40.80 -15.06 -2.51
N LEU A 116 41.77 -14.73 -1.67
CA LEU A 116 41.57 -14.47 -0.25
C LEU A 116 41.93 -13.01 0.02
N GLY A 117 41.07 -12.30 0.76
CA GLY A 117 41.38 -10.93 1.19
C GLY A 117 41.40 -9.91 0.05
N LEU A 118 40.51 -10.03 -0.95
CA LEU A 118 40.37 -9.00 -1.97
C LEU A 118 39.66 -7.77 -1.39
N HIS A 119 40.32 -6.62 -1.39
CA HIS A 119 39.74 -5.31 -1.15
C HIS A 119 39.70 -4.52 -2.45
N GLY A 120 38.49 -4.28 -2.96
CA GLY A 120 38.27 -3.54 -4.21
C GLY A 120 37.54 -2.23 -3.98
N HIS A 121 38.05 -1.11 -4.53
CA HIS A 121 37.36 0.19 -4.52
C HIS A 121 37.19 0.75 -5.93
N ILE A 122 36.00 0.52 -6.48
CA ILE A 122 35.58 1.04 -7.77
C ILE A 122 34.91 2.39 -7.56
N THR A 123 35.40 3.43 -8.22
CA THR A 123 34.82 4.76 -8.14
C THR A 123 34.45 5.29 -9.51
N LYS A 124 33.44 6.15 -9.54
CA LYS A 124 32.99 6.88 -10.73
C LYS A 124 32.77 8.33 -10.33
N ALA A 125 33.33 9.29 -11.08
CA ALA A 125 33.21 10.70 -10.73
C ALA A 125 31.76 11.20 -10.85
N ASP A 126 31.08 10.85 -11.95
CA ASP A 126 29.68 11.17 -12.26
C ASP A 126 29.05 10.05 -13.11
N LYS A 127 27.78 10.17 -13.53
CA LYS A 127 27.05 9.11 -14.25
C LYS A 127 27.57 8.84 -15.66
N ASP A 128 28.32 9.75 -16.26
CA ASP A 128 28.81 9.64 -17.64
C ASP A 128 30.32 9.36 -17.71
N SER A 129 31.05 9.68 -16.64
CA SER A 129 32.49 9.41 -16.49
C SER A 129 32.81 7.91 -16.48
N PRO A 130 33.96 7.46 -17.01
CA PRO A 130 34.39 6.06 -16.86
C PRO A 130 34.72 5.74 -15.38
N THR A 131 34.75 4.44 -15.05
CA THR A 131 35.21 3.99 -13.72
C THR A 131 36.73 4.06 -13.62
N ASN A 132 37.26 4.14 -12.40
CA ASN A 132 38.71 4.00 -12.15
C ASN A 132 39.27 2.63 -12.55
N LEU A 133 38.43 1.62 -12.80
CA LEU A 133 38.79 0.29 -13.31
C LEU A 133 38.87 0.21 -14.86
N GLN A 134 38.39 1.22 -15.58
CA GLN A 134 38.19 1.15 -17.04
C GLN A 134 39.47 0.79 -17.81
N PHE A 135 40.64 1.22 -17.32
CA PHE A 135 41.93 0.91 -17.94
C PHE A 135 42.23 -0.60 -17.96
N ILE A 136 41.80 -1.35 -16.92
CA ILE A 136 41.95 -2.81 -16.88
C ILE A 136 41.06 -3.45 -17.93
N ILE A 137 39.79 -3.01 -18.02
CA ILE A 137 38.84 -3.50 -19.02
C ILE A 137 39.39 -3.26 -20.44
N ASP A 138 39.96 -2.07 -20.69
CA ASP A 138 40.51 -1.72 -21.99
C ASP A 138 41.79 -2.49 -22.34
N ALA A 139 42.59 -2.90 -21.35
CA ALA A 139 43.78 -3.73 -21.56
C ALA A 139 43.43 -5.11 -22.15
N PHE A 140 42.29 -5.69 -21.75
CA PHE A 140 41.81 -6.99 -22.22
C PHE A 140 40.94 -6.92 -23.50
N LYS A 141 40.58 -5.72 -23.99
CA LYS A 141 39.85 -5.59 -25.26
C LYS A 141 40.75 -5.98 -26.46
N PRO A 142 40.26 -6.80 -27.40
CA PRO A 142 41.06 -7.19 -28.57
C PRO A 142 41.41 -5.98 -29.44
N LYS A 143 42.71 -5.77 -29.69
CA LYS A 143 43.24 -4.59 -30.42
C LYS A 143 42.94 -4.59 -31.93
N LYS A 144 42.41 -5.68 -32.51
CA LYS A 144 42.00 -5.81 -33.93
C LYS A 144 40.77 -6.71 -34.04
N LYS A 145 39.89 -6.46 -35.02
CA LYS A 145 38.81 -7.39 -35.45
C LYS A 145 39.44 -8.63 -36.09
N LYS A 146 39.93 -9.57 -35.28
CA LYS A 146 40.24 -10.94 -35.70
C LYS A 146 39.12 -11.85 -35.23
N GLU A 147 38.94 -12.99 -35.90
CA GLU A 147 38.01 -14.02 -35.44
C GLU A 147 38.34 -14.45 -33.99
N PRO A 148 37.34 -14.81 -33.18
CA PRO A 148 37.55 -15.25 -31.81
C PRO A 148 38.52 -16.44 -31.81
N THR A 149 39.60 -16.32 -31.03
CA THR A 149 40.52 -17.45 -30.86
C THR A 149 39.76 -18.55 -30.12
N LYS A 150 39.65 -19.74 -30.72
CA LYS A 150 38.98 -20.88 -30.08
C LYS A 150 39.74 -21.24 -28.79
N PHE A 151 39.07 -21.19 -27.65
CA PHE A 151 39.64 -21.59 -26.36
C PHE A 151 38.74 -22.63 -25.68
N ASP A 152 39.34 -23.48 -24.85
CA ASP A 152 38.66 -24.47 -24.02
C ASP A 152 39.38 -24.53 -22.67
N LEU A 153 38.74 -23.97 -21.64
CA LEU A 153 39.25 -23.86 -20.28
C LEU A 153 38.28 -24.54 -19.32
N ALA A 154 38.81 -25.15 -18.25
CA ALA A 154 38.04 -25.53 -17.08
C ALA A 154 38.72 -24.97 -15.83
N ILE A 155 37.94 -24.45 -14.88
CA ILE A 155 38.44 -23.95 -13.60
C ILE A 155 37.67 -24.64 -12.49
N ARG A 156 38.33 -25.58 -11.81
CA ARG A 156 37.76 -26.34 -10.70
C ARG A 156 38.04 -25.62 -9.39
N ASN A 157 37.13 -25.76 -8.43
CA ASN A 157 37.31 -25.34 -7.04
C ASN A 157 37.81 -23.90 -6.90
N ILE A 158 37.07 -22.93 -7.43
CA ILE A 158 37.30 -21.51 -7.19
C ILE A 158 36.82 -21.18 -5.78
N VAL A 159 37.74 -20.72 -4.93
CA VAL A 159 37.49 -20.34 -3.55
C VAL A 159 37.74 -18.85 -3.39
N ILE A 160 36.68 -18.09 -3.14
CA ILE A 160 36.74 -16.67 -2.78
C ILE A 160 36.40 -16.56 -1.30
N ARG A 161 37.21 -15.85 -0.51
CA ARG A 161 36.97 -15.62 0.93
C ARG A 161 37.36 -14.21 1.33
N ASN A 162 36.69 -13.70 2.36
CA ASN A 162 37.00 -12.41 3.01
C ASN A 162 37.20 -11.29 1.99
N THR A 163 36.32 -11.21 1.00
CA THR A 163 36.41 -10.20 -0.05
C THR A 163 35.46 -9.05 0.22
N ASP A 164 35.96 -7.82 0.15
CA ASP A 164 35.19 -6.59 0.26
C ASP A 164 35.27 -5.81 -1.05
N LEU A 165 34.12 -5.44 -1.61
CA LEU A 165 34.03 -4.68 -2.85
C LEU A 165 33.17 -3.45 -2.63
N ARG A 166 33.70 -2.27 -2.96
CA ARG A 166 33.00 -1.00 -2.89
C ARG A 166 32.85 -0.39 -4.27
N TYR A 167 31.66 0.08 -4.56
CA TYR A 167 31.34 0.92 -5.70
C TYR A 167 30.81 2.25 -5.20
N ASP A 168 31.43 3.37 -5.58
CA ASP A 168 30.98 4.71 -5.20
C ASP A 168 30.86 5.64 -6.42
N LEU A 169 29.68 6.23 -6.59
CA LEU A 169 29.44 7.36 -7.49
C LEU A 169 29.65 8.67 -6.72
N LEU A 170 30.81 9.29 -6.89
CA LEU A 170 31.27 10.41 -6.06
C LEU A 170 30.43 11.69 -6.18
N SER A 171 29.71 11.87 -7.28
CA SER A 171 28.82 13.01 -7.51
C SER A 171 27.52 12.98 -6.70
N GLU A 172 27.16 11.84 -6.11
CA GLU A 172 25.88 11.65 -5.42
C GLU A 172 26.12 11.49 -3.90
N PRO A 173 25.21 12.01 -3.05
CA PRO A 173 25.30 11.81 -1.61
C PRO A 173 24.83 10.42 -1.21
N ARG A 174 25.47 9.83 -0.19
CA ARG A 174 25.07 8.52 0.37
C ARG A 174 23.73 8.59 1.08
N LYS A 175 22.86 7.63 0.77
CA LYS A 175 21.63 7.39 1.54
C LYS A 175 21.94 6.68 2.85
N GLN A 176 21.37 7.16 3.95
CA GLN A 176 21.44 6.48 5.24
C GLN A 176 20.28 5.47 5.39
N ASN A 177 20.56 4.34 6.05
CA ASN A 177 19.56 3.33 6.47
C ASN A 177 18.72 2.72 5.33
N LYS A 178 19.25 2.69 4.10
CA LYS A 178 18.65 2.00 2.96
C LYS A 178 19.72 1.65 1.92
N PHE A 179 19.43 0.66 1.10
CA PHE A 179 20.25 0.29 -0.04
C PHE A 179 20.42 1.48 -1.00
N ASP A 180 21.65 1.72 -1.42
CA ASP A 180 21.99 2.79 -2.35
C ASP A 180 22.68 2.23 -3.59
N ALA A 181 21.96 2.20 -4.72
CA ALA A 181 22.53 1.75 -5.98
C ALA A 181 23.72 2.62 -6.47
N ASN A 182 23.86 3.85 -5.95
CA ASN A 182 25.01 4.72 -6.25
C ASN A 182 26.23 4.41 -5.37
N HIS A 183 26.03 3.74 -4.23
CA HIS A 183 27.07 3.43 -3.24
C HIS A 183 26.85 2.02 -2.71
N VAL A 184 27.43 1.03 -3.39
CA VAL A 184 27.26 -0.40 -3.05
C VAL A 184 28.51 -0.87 -2.32
N GLY A 185 28.35 -1.40 -1.12
CA GLY A 185 29.45 -1.99 -0.36
C GLY A 185 29.17 -3.45 -0.07
N ILE A 186 29.79 -4.36 -0.81
CA ILE A 186 29.79 -5.79 -0.52
C ILE A 186 30.88 -6.08 0.50
N ILE A 187 30.52 -6.80 1.57
CA ILE A 187 31.43 -7.16 2.65
C ILE A 187 31.41 -8.66 2.91
N ASN A 188 32.54 -9.21 3.34
CA ASN A 188 32.70 -10.63 3.68
C ASN A 188 32.20 -11.59 2.58
N LEU A 189 32.43 -11.23 1.32
CA LEU A 189 32.06 -12.08 0.18
C LEU A 189 32.83 -13.39 0.25
N CYS A 190 32.09 -14.49 0.25
CA CYS A 190 32.61 -15.84 0.13
C CYS A 190 31.92 -16.55 -1.03
N ALA A 191 32.69 -17.24 -1.86
CA ALA A 191 32.14 -18.05 -2.94
C ALA A 191 32.90 -19.35 -3.15
N ASP A 192 32.16 -20.41 -3.48
CA ASP A 192 32.66 -21.70 -3.92
C ASP A 192 32.05 -21.98 -5.29
N VAL A 193 32.87 -21.89 -6.33
CA VAL A 193 32.41 -21.99 -7.72
C VAL A 193 33.23 -23.03 -8.48
N ASP A 194 32.58 -23.83 -9.30
CA ASP A 194 33.23 -24.70 -10.27
C ASP A 194 32.81 -24.25 -11.67
N ILE A 195 33.75 -24.13 -12.60
CA ILE A 195 33.51 -23.82 -14.01
C ILE A 195 34.02 -25.01 -14.84
N PRO A 196 33.23 -26.10 -14.95
CA PRO A 196 33.61 -27.30 -15.71
C PRO A 196 33.94 -27.04 -17.17
N ARG A 197 33.33 -25.99 -17.75
CA ARG A 197 33.48 -25.63 -19.15
C ARG A 197 33.43 -24.12 -19.29
N LEU A 198 34.48 -23.57 -19.88
CA LEU A 198 34.55 -22.21 -20.37
C LEU A 198 35.10 -22.29 -21.81
N LYS A 199 34.21 -22.40 -22.80
CA LYS A 199 34.58 -22.69 -24.19
C LYS A 199 33.84 -21.80 -25.18
N ASN A 200 34.50 -20.74 -25.64
CA ASN A 200 33.94 -19.74 -26.57
C ASN A 200 32.62 -19.14 -26.05
N ASP A 201 31.47 -19.67 -26.50
CA ASP A 201 30.13 -19.22 -26.10
C ASP A 201 29.38 -20.30 -25.30
N ASP A 202 30.05 -21.36 -24.84
CA ASP A 202 29.48 -22.46 -24.06
C ASP A 202 30.13 -22.54 -22.68
N PHE A 203 29.36 -22.15 -21.66
CA PHE A 203 29.81 -22.04 -20.28
C PHE A 203 28.92 -22.89 -19.36
N LEU A 204 29.57 -23.72 -18.56
CA LEU A 204 28.94 -24.43 -17.45
C LEU A 204 29.55 -23.90 -16.16
N ILE A 205 28.71 -23.41 -15.25
CA ILE A 205 29.12 -22.82 -13.98
C ILE A 205 28.25 -23.44 -12.88
N ASP A 206 28.87 -24.02 -11.87
CA ASP A 206 28.23 -24.55 -10.67
C ASP A 206 28.63 -23.67 -9.48
N VAL A 207 27.72 -22.81 -9.06
CA VAL A 207 27.86 -21.98 -7.86
C VAL A 207 27.36 -22.81 -6.70
N LYS A 208 28.28 -23.42 -5.94
CA LYS A 208 27.94 -24.28 -4.80
C LYS A 208 27.52 -23.45 -3.60
N ARG A 209 28.20 -22.31 -3.40
CA ARG A 209 27.90 -21.35 -2.33
C ARG A 209 28.34 -19.96 -2.74
N LEU A 210 27.50 -18.97 -2.47
CA LEU A 210 27.81 -17.55 -2.58
C LEU A 210 27.14 -16.84 -1.40
N SER A 211 27.90 -16.14 -0.58
CA SER A 211 27.41 -15.42 0.60
C SER A 211 28.08 -14.06 0.71
N PHE A 212 27.34 -13.04 1.14
CA PHE A 212 27.89 -11.71 1.37
C PHE A 212 26.94 -10.87 2.22
N GLY A 213 27.48 -9.84 2.87
CA GLY A 213 26.71 -8.72 3.40
C GLY A 213 26.79 -7.54 2.45
N GLU A 214 25.80 -6.65 2.52
CA GLU A 214 25.84 -5.33 1.91
C GLU A 214 25.75 -4.25 3.00
N THR A 215 26.45 -3.13 2.83
CA THR A 215 26.56 -2.06 3.84
C THR A 215 25.24 -1.46 4.32
N SER A 216 24.14 -1.58 3.57
CA SER A 216 22.79 -1.21 4.00
C SER A 216 22.15 -2.18 5.01
N GLY A 217 22.80 -3.31 5.30
CA GLY A 217 22.31 -4.37 6.17
C GLY A 217 21.58 -5.50 5.47
N PHE A 218 21.56 -5.52 4.13
CA PHE A 218 21.10 -6.69 3.37
C PHE A 218 22.13 -7.82 3.49
N VAL A 219 21.68 -9.04 3.77
CA VAL A 219 22.56 -10.19 3.98
C VAL A 219 22.09 -11.36 3.14
N VAL A 220 23.02 -11.93 2.39
CA VAL A 220 22.85 -13.20 1.69
C VAL A 220 23.64 -14.26 2.43
N LYS A 221 22.93 -15.21 3.06
CA LYS A 221 23.56 -16.31 3.78
C LYS A 221 24.11 -17.34 2.80
N GLN A 222 23.34 -17.69 1.77
CA GLN A 222 23.78 -18.59 0.72
C GLN A 222 22.95 -18.46 -0.55
N ILE A 223 23.63 -18.39 -1.70
CA ILE A 223 23.05 -18.66 -3.02
C ILE A 223 23.78 -19.89 -3.59
N SER A 224 23.01 -20.83 -4.14
CA SER A 224 23.54 -21.94 -4.92
C SER A 224 22.76 -22.10 -6.21
N THR A 225 23.44 -22.38 -7.32
CA THR A 225 22.80 -22.55 -8.63
C THR A 225 23.74 -23.17 -9.65
N LYS A 226 23.17 -23.81 -10.68
CA LYS A 226 23.89 -24.26 -11.88
C LYS A 226 23.45 -23.44 -13.07
N LEU A 227 24.43 -22.85 -13.76
CA LEU A 227 24.26 -22.04 -14.96
C LEU A 227 24.80 -22.80 -16.16
N ALA A 228 23.99 -22.90 -17.21
CA ALA A 228 24.43 -23.30 -18.54
C ALA A 228 24.15 -22.15 -19.51
N ILE A 229 25.22 -21.51 -19.99
CA ILE A 229 25.16 -20.34 -20.86
C ILE A 229 25.69 -20.75 -22.22
N THR A 230 24.88 -20.56 -23.26
CA THR A 230 25.25 -20.80 -24.67
C THR A 230 25.20 -19.47 -25.44
N ALA A 231 25.59 -19.50 -26.72
CA ALA A 231 25.46 -18.36 -27.63
C ALA A 231 24.04 -17.78 -27.71
N HIS A 232 23.00 -18.59 -27.45
CA HIS A 232 21.61 -18.22 -27.64
C HIS A 232 20.70 -18.42 -26.43
N SER A 233 21.19 -19.04 -25.36
CA SER A 233 20.35 -19.33 -24.18
C SER A 233 21.12 -19.38 -22.88
N THR A 234 20.49 -18.98 -21.80
CA THR A 234 20.97 -19.24 -20.43
C THR A 234 19.94 -20.06 -19.67
N VAL A 235 20.37 -21.17 -19.10
CA VAL A 235 19.56 -22.01 -18.20
C VAL A 235 20.11 -21.88 -16.79
N ILE A 236 19.24 -21.50 -15.85
CA ILE A 236 19.53 -21.45 -14.41
C ILE A 236 18.73 -22.57 -13.75
N SER A 237 19.43 -23.51 -13.13
CA SER A 237 18.82 -24.70 -12.49
C SER A 237 19.28 -24.82 -11.04
N ASP A 238 18.47 -25.47 -10.21
CA ASP A 238 18.72 -25.65 -8.77
C ASP A 238 18.99 -24.33 -8.01
N LEU A 239 18.35 -23.22 -8.42
CA LEU A 239 18.53 -21.92 -7.78
C LEU A 239 17.91 -21.92 -6.38
N LYS A 240 18.77 -21.87 -5.36
CA LYS A 240 18.37 -21.70 -3.97
C LYS A 240 18.96 -20.40 -3.43
N VAL A 241 18.14 -19.63 -2.73
CA VAL A 241 18.49 -18.36 -2.11
C VAL A 241 18.07 -18.42 -0.65
N GLU A 242 19.07 -18.39 0.24
CA GLU A 242 18.90 -18.35 1.69
C GLU A 242 19.37 -16.99 2.21
N LEU A 243 18.45 -16.26 2.83
CA LEU A 243 18.71 -15.06 3.63
C LEU A 243 18.59 -15.45 5.12
N PRO A 244 18.82 -14.53 6.08
CA PRO A 244 18.75 -14.87 7.49
C PRO A 244 17.42 -15.51 7.94
N HIS A 245 16.28 -15.07 7.38
CA HIS A 245 14.95 -15.55 7.75
C HIS A 245 14.09 -16.03 6.56
N THR A 246 14.66 -16.02 5.35
CA THR A 246 13.98 -16.34 4.08
C THR A 246 14.69 -17.48 3.36
N ASP A 247 13.93 -18.45 2.87
CA ASP A 247 14.43 -19.58 2.07
C ASP A 247 13.57 -19.74 0.81
N LEU A 248 14.22 -19.59 -0.35
CA LEU A 248 13.60 -19.65 -1.66
C LEU A 248 14.30 -20.71 -2.53
N ALA A 249 13.56 -21.72 -2.95
CA ALA A 249 14.00 -22.66 -3.98
C ALA A 249 13.17 -22.45 -5.24
N LEU A 250 13.81 -21.92 -6.29
CA LEU A 250 13.17 -21.59 -7.56
C LEU A 250 13.28 -22.77 -8.54
N ASN A 251 12.24 -22.97 -9.34
CA ASN A 251 12.30 -23.88 -10.48
C ASN A 251 13.27 -23.35 -11.55
N GLN A 252 13.60 -24.21 -12.52
CA GLN A 252 14.49 -23.87 -13.62
C GLN A 252 14.00 -22.63 -14.38
N GLN A 253 14.90 -21.67 -14.58
CA GLN A 253 14.69 -20.47 -15.40
C GLN A 253 15.43 -20.62 -16.72
N VAL A 254 14.79 -20.22 -17.81
CA VAL A 254 15.37 -20.30 -19.17
C VAL A 254 15.22 -18.95 -19.86
N PHE A 255 16.35 -18.42 -20.32
CA PHE A 255 16.44 -17.16 -21.05
C PHE A 255 16.95 -17.45 -22.46
N THR A 256 16.36 -16.83 -23.48
CA THR A 256 16.80 -16.95 -24.88
C THR A 256 17.16 -15.58 -25.45
N TYR A 257 18.16 -15.52 -26.31
CA TYR A 257 18.67 -14.29 -26.91
C TYR A 257 19.41 -14.54 -28.23
N ASP A 258 19.57 -13.50 -29.05
CA ASP A 258 20.23 -13.62 -30.36
C ASP A 258 21.74 -13.84 -30.25
N SER A 259 22.37 -13.21 -29.25
CA SER A 259 23.78 -13.40 -28.94
C SER A 259 24.09 -13.03 -27.49
N LEU A 260 25.23 -13.50 -26.95
CA LEU A 260 25.70 -13.18 -25.59
C LEU A 260 25.77 -11.68 -25.29
N LYS A 261 25.94 -10.82 -26.32
CA LYS A 261 25.93 -9.36 -26.15
C LYS A 261 24.58 -8.82 -25.66
N HIS A 262 23.50 -9.57 -25.90
CA HIS A 262 22.13 -9.18 -25.54
C HIS A 262 21.63 -9.87 -24.27
N ILE A 263 22.46 -10.65 -23.58
CA ILE A 263 22.06 -11.35 -22.33
C ILE A 263 21.46 -10.39 -21.30
N GLY A 264 22.03 -9.19 -21.14
CA GLY A 264 21.54 -8.19 -20.19
C GLY A 264 20.15 -7.64 -20.54
N ASN A 265 19.79 -7.56 -21.82
CA ASN A 265 18.44 -7.20 -22.23
C ASN A 265 17.49 -8.40 -22.06
N ALA A 266 17.95 -9.60 -22.41
CA ALA A 266 17.17 -10.82 -22.27
C ALA A 266 16.72 -11.06 -20.82
N VAL A 267 17.61 -10.85 -19.84
CA VAL A 267 17.27 -10.97 -18.41
C VAL A 267 16.16 -9.97 -18.00
N LYS A 268 16.11 -8.79 -18.63
CA LYS A 268 15.10 -7.75 -18.32
C LYS A 268 13.74 -8.02 -18.97
N THR A 269 13.71 -8.68 -20.13
CA THR A 269 12.50 -8.92 -20.92
C THR A 269 12.01 -10.36 -20.88
N ALA A 270 12.74 -11.24 -20.21
CA ALA A 270 12.41 -12.65 -20.18
C ALA A 270 11.05 -12.92 -19.53
N PRO A 271 10.30 -13.91 -20.06
CA PRO A 271 9.11 -14.38 -19.38
C PRO A 271 9.51 -14.98 -18.02
N LEU A 272 8.76 -14.60 -17.00
CA LEU A 272 8.82 -15.18 -15.67
C LEU A 272 8.15 -16.56 -15.71
N ASN A 273 8.77 -17.53 -15.06
CA ASN A 273 8.18 -18.83 -14.78
C ASN A 273 8.56 -19.21 -13.35
N ILE A 274 7.76 -18.76 -12.39
CA ILE A 274 8.04 -18.90 -10.96
C ILE A 274 7.02 -19.86 -10.37
N SER A 275 7.50 -20.93 -9.75
CA SER A 275 6.70 -21.90 -9.01
C SER A 275 7.35 -22.13 -7.65
N LEU A 276 6.74 -21.58 -6.60
CA LEU A 276 7.15 -21.75 -5.21
C LEU A 276 6.08 -22.53 -4.45
N LYS A 277 6.50 -23.45 -3.58
CA LYS A 277 5.61 -24.21 -2.70
C LYS A 277 6.07 -24.02 -1.25
N ASP A 278 5.24 -23.34 -0.48
CA ASP A 278 5.40 -23.09 0.95
C ASP A 278 6.78 -22.52 1.32
N ALA A 279 7.30 -21.64 0.46
CA ALA A 279 8.57 -20.97 0.67
C ALA A 279 8.49 -20.05 1.91
N LYS A 280 9.51 -20.10 2.77
CA LYS A 280 9.59 -19.28 3.98
C LYS A 280 10.08 -17.89 3.60
N ILE A 281 9.33 -16.86 3.93
CA ILE A 281 9.71 -15.46 3.66
C ILE A 281 9.49 -14.63 4.92
N ASN A 282 10.45 -13.79 5.27
CA ASN A 282 10.28 -12.78 6.29
C ASN A 282 10.66 -11.42 5.70
N LEU A 283 9.79 -10.41 5.90
CA LEU A 283 9.96 -9.10 5.29
C LEU A 283 11.17 -8.35 5.86
N ILE A 284 11.63 -8.70 7.07
CA ILE A 284 12.79 -8.05 7.72
C ILE A 284 14.08 -8.18 6.90
N ASP A 285 14.24 -9.27 6.14
CA ASP A 285 15.40 -9.49 5.28
C ASP A 285 15.48 -8.46 4.14
N PHE A 286 14.35 -7.80 3.82
CA PHE A 286 14.25 -6.79 2.77
C PHE A 286 14.18 -5.35 3.32
N LYS A 287 14.39 -5.13 4.63
CA LYS A 287 14.33 -3.80 5.28
C LYS A 287 15.31 -2.79 4.69
N ALA A 288 16.43 -3.25 4.14
CA ALA A 288 17.39 -2.41 3.43
C ALA A 288 16.75 -1.70 2.22
N PHE A 289 15.81 -2.35 1.53
CA PHE A 289 15.13 -1.79 0.37
C PHE A 289 13.83 -1.08 0.75
N VAL A 290 13.12 -1.62 1.74
CA VAL A 290 11.86 -1.07 2.24
C VAL A 290 11.96 -0.92 3.77
N PRO A 291 12.41 0.23 4.28
CA PRO A 291 12.65 0.42 5.72
C PRO A 291 11.44 0.12 6.62
N ALA A 292 10.22 0.31 6.11
CA ALA A 292 8.99 -0.03 6.81
C ALA A 292 8.88 -1.51 7.18
N PHE A 293 9.56 -2.42 6.47
CA PHE A 293 9.58 -3.85 6.78
C PHE A 293 10.32 -4.18 8.07
N SER A 294 11.06 -3.24 8.67
CA SER A 294 11.61 -3.41 10.02
C SER A 294 10.55 -3.65 11.10
N HIS A 295 9.30 -3.29 10.85
CA HIS A 295 8.17 -3.53 11.75
C HIS A 295 7.48 -4.89 11.50
N PHE A 296 7.90 -5.67 10.50
CA PHE A 296 7.24 -6.90 10.05
C PHE A 296 8.16 -8.12 10.24
N ASP A 297 8.49 -8.41 11.49
CA ASP A 297 9.29 -9.58 11.87
C ASP A 297 8.41 -10.82 12.10
N GLU A 298 7.73 -11.26 11.04
CA GLU A 298 6.93 -12.47 11.07
C GLU A 298 7.21 -13.33 9.85
N ASP A 299 7.18 -14.65 10.07
CA ASP A 299 7.39 -15.63 9.02
C ASP A 299 6.11 -15.84 8.23
N PHE A 300 6.22 -15.66 6.91
CA PHE A 300 5.19 -15.97 5.93
C PHE A 300 5.55 -17.23 5.15
N LYS A 301 4.50 -17.98 4.78
CA LYS A 301 4.55 -19.07 3.80
C LYS A 301 4.01 -18.58 2.47
N LEU A 302 4.88 -18.52 1.46
CA LEU A 302 4.52 -18.16 0.08
C LEU A 302 4.40 -19.41 -0.79
N SER A 303 3.21 -19.59 -1.38
CA SER A 303 2.95 -20.59 -2.41
C SER A 303 2.45 -19.87 -3.65
N CYS A 304 3.23 -19.84 -4.74
CA CYS A 304 2.87 -19.12 -5.96
C CYS A 304 3.17 -19.88 -7.25
N ARG A 305 2.40 -19.60 -8.29
CA ARG A 305 2.62 -20.03 -9.68
C ARG A 305 2.34 -18.86 -10.62
N ILE A 306 3.40 -18.26 -11.12
CA ILE A 306 3.39 -17.04 -11.93
C ILE A 306 4.11 -17.31 -13.24
N ASN A 307 3.43 -17.09 -14.37
CA ASN A 307 3.95 -17.34 -15.70
C ASN A 307 3.69 -16.13 -16.63
N GLY A 308 4.58 -15.88 -17.57
CA GLY A 308 4.45 -14.80 -18.57
C GLY A 308 5.38 -13.63 -18.29
N ASP A 309 5.27 -12.55 -19.03
CA ASP A 309 6.16 -11.39 -18.92
C ASP A 309 5.45 -10.20 -18.23
N LEU A 310 6.11 -9.04 -18.21
CA LEU A 310 5.55 -7.82 -17.62
C LEU A 310 4.41 -7.21 -18.45
N ASP A 311 4.19 -7.67 -19.68
CA ASP A 311 3.10 -7.22 -20.55
C ASP A 311 1.89 -8.16 -20.46
N ASN A 312 2.10 -9.45 -20.14
CA ASN A 312 1.05 -10.43 -19.84
C ASN A 312 1.49 -11.41 -18.73
N LEU A 313 1.10 -11.11 -17.50
CA LEU A 313 1.45 -11.87 -16.30
C LEU A 313 0.25 -12.70 -15.81
N LYS A 314 0.35 -14.03 -15.89
CA LYS A 314 -0.65 -14.97 -15.38
C LYS A 314 -0.26 -15.47 -13.99
N VAL A 315 -1.07 -15.11 -12.99
CA VAL A 315 -0.97 -15.59 -11.62
C VAL A 315 -1.99 -16.71 -11.43
N SER A 316 -1.55 -17.97 -11.60
CA SER A 316 -2.44 -19.12 -11.43
C SER A 316 -2.74 -19.38 -9.95
N GLN A 317 -1.81 -19.02 -9.08
CA GLN A 317 -1.93 -19.12 -7.63
C GLN A 317 -0.95 -18.12 -7.00
N PHE A 318 -1.43 -17.37 -6.02
CA PHE A 318 -0.60 -16.60 -5.11
C PHE A 318 -1.21 -16.71 -3.73
N LYS A 319 -0.58 -17.49 -2.84
CA LYS A 319 -1.00 -17.69 -1.46
C LYS A 319 0.09 -17.20 -0.53
N LEU A 320 -0.25 -16.27 0.35
CA LEU A 320 0.63 -15.73 1.38
C LEU A 320 -0.08 -15.83 2.72
N ASN A 321 0.46 -16.63 3.63
CA ASN A 321 -0.10 -16.81 4.97
C ASN A 321 0.98 -16.56 6.00
N ASN A 322 0.68 -15.84 7.07
CA ASN A 322 1.58 -15.81 8.21
C ASN A 322 1.35 -17.03 9.12
N ASN A 323 2.35 -17.35 9.94
CA ASN A 323 2.26 -18.51 10.83
C ASN A 323 1.28 -18.32 12.00
N SER A 324 0.99 -17.08 12.41
CA SER A 324 0.06 -16.80 13.50
C SER A 324 -1.42 -16.95 13.11
N GLY A 325 -1.72 -16.94 11.80
CA GLY A 325 -3.09 -16.91 11.29
C GLY A 325 -3.72 -15.51 11.28
N ASP A 326 -2.98 -14.47 11.65
CA ASP A 326 -3.44 -13.08 11.61
C ASP A 326 -3.57 -12.53 10.18
N PHE A 327 -2.93 -13.16 9.20
CA PHE A 327 -2.93 -12.75 7.79
C PHE A 327 -2.97 -13.96 6.85
N SER A 328 -3.93 -13.95 5.93
CA SER A 328 -4.04 -14.91 4.84
C SER A 328 -4.53 -14.20 3.58
N LEU A 329 -3.80 -14.37 2.48
CA LEU A 329 -4.11 -13.83 1.17
C LEU A 329 -4.02 -14.94 0.12
N ASP A 330 -5.08 -15.09 -0.68
CA ASP A 330 -5.15 -16.04 -1.80
C ASP A 330 -5.73 -15.35 -3.03
N ILE A 331 -4.90 -15.18 -4.05
CA ILE A 331 -5.21 -14.46 -5.28
C ILE A 331 -4.92 -15.35 -6.49
N ASN A 332 -5.78 -15.28 -7.51
CA ASN A 332 -5.44 -15.67 -8.87
C ASN A 332 -5.95 -14.65 -9.88
N GLY A 333 -5.33 -14.60 -11.05
CA GLY A 333 -5.74 -13.67 -12.10
C GLY A 333 -4.70 -13.46 -13.18
N VAL A 334 -4.97 -12.48 -14.02
CA VAL A 334 -4.10 -12.01 -15.09
C VAL A 334 -3.93 -10.50 -14.95
N VAL A 335 -2.71 -10.03 -15.13
CA VAL A 335 -2.37 -8.60 -15.18
C VAL A 335 -1.64 -8.35 -16.49
N THR A 336 -2.03 -7.30 -17.21
CA THR A 336 -1.40 -6.92 -18.48
C THR A 336 -0.83 -5.52 -18.41
N ASN A 337 0.25 -5.25 -19.17
CA ASN A 337 0.93 -3.95 -19.25
C ASN A 337 1.38 -3.41 -17.87
N LEU A 338 2.01 -4.22 -17.03
CA LEU A 338 2.40 -3.85 -15.66
C LEU A 338 3.35 -2.64 -15.61
N LYS A 339 4.09 -2.38 -16.70
CA LYS A 339 5.03 -1.25 -16.83
C LYS A 339 4.35 0.09 -17.15
N ASP A 340 3.14 0.07 -17.70
CA ASP A 340 2.43 1.26 -18.19
C ASP A 340 1.13 1.44 -17.40
N LYS A 341 1.13 2.37 -16.43
CA LYS A 341 -0.01 2.63 -15.55
C LYS A 341 -1.29 2.98 -16.31
N ASP A 342 -1.20 3.61 -17.48
CA ASP A 342 -2.37 4.01 -18.27
C ASP A 342 -2.97 2.85 -19.06
N LYS A 343 -2.17 1.84 -19.41
CA LYS A 343 -2.60 0.63 -20.13
C LYS A 343 -2.76 -0.60 -19.23
N LEU A 344 -2.45 -0.47 -17.95
CA LEU A 344 -2.52 -1.55 -16.98
C LEU A 344 -3.97 -2.03 -16.87
N THR A 345 -4.17 -3.32 -17.17
CA THR A 345 -5.46 -4.00 -16.94
C THR A 345 -5.26 -5.22 -16.06
N PHE A 346 -6.31 -5.61 -15.35
CA PHE A 346 -6.31 -6.76 -14.47
C PHE A 346 -7.64 -7.50 -14.56
N ASN A 347 -7.57 -8.82 -14.43
CA ASN A 347 -8.72 -9.69 -14.22
C ASN A 347 -8.38 -10.67 -13.10
N VAL A 348 -8.94 -10.43 -11.93
CA VAL A 348 -8.65 -11.13 -10.69
C VAL A 348 -9.96 -11.76 -10.21
N PRO A 349 -10.33 -12.96 -10.73
CA PRO A 349 -11.62 -13.58 -10.45
C PRO A 349 -11.75 -14.06 -9.00
N ARG A 350 -10.64 -14.17 -8.26
CA ARG A 350 -10.65 -14.54 -6.85
C ARG A 350 -9.59 -13.78 -6.07
N VAL A 351 -10.06 -13.06 -5.07
CA VAL A 351 -9.30 -12.47 -3.98
C VAL A 351 -9.94 -12.93 -2.69
N LYS A 352 -9.23 -13.79 -1.94
CA LYS A 352 -9.60 -14.12 -0.56
C LYS A 352 -8.58 -13.51 0.38
N LEU A 353 -9.03 -12.62 1.25
CA LEU A 353 -8.21 -12.00 2.29
C LEU A 353 -8.86 -12.26 3.64
N SER A 354 -8.05 -12.63 4.62
CA SER A 354 -8.41 -12.65 6.04
C SER A 354 -7.29 -11.96 6.80
N VAL A 355 -7.62 -10.91 7.54
CA VAL A 355 -6.65 -10.11 8.28
C VAL A 355 -7.24 -9.66 9.61
N THR A 356 -6.48 -9.72 10.69
CA THR A 356 -6.94 -9.24 12.00
C THR A 356 -6.82 -7.72 12.11
N GLY A 357 -7.60 -7.10 13.01
CA GLY A 357 -7.54 -5.66 13.25
C GLY A 357 -6.15 -5.18 13.69
N LYS A 358 -5.41 -6.04 14.42
CA LYS A 358 -4.01 -5.77 14.82
C LYS A 358 -3.11 -5.63 13.59
N GLU A 359 -3.23 -6.55 12.63
CA GLU A 359 -2.42 -6.55 11.43
C GLU A 359 -2.82 -5.44 10.46
N ILE A 360 -4.12 -5.12 10.35
CA ILE A 360 -4.60 -3.92 9.65
C ILE A 360 -3.92 -2.67 10.21
N ASN A 361 -3.92 -2.46 11.53
CA ASN A 361 -3.29 -1.30 12.16
C ASN A 361 -1.79 -1.21 11.84
N LYS A 362 -1.09 -2.35 11.82
CA LYS A 362 0.33 -2.41 11.47
C LYS A 362 0.55 -2.00 10.01
N ILE A 363 -0.22 -2.56 9.08
CA ILE A 363 -0.17 -2.23 7.65
C ILE A 363 -0.48 -0.74 7.41
N THR A 364 -1.55 -0.21 8.01
CA THR A 364 -1.98 1.18 7.80
C THR A 364 -1.06 2.20 8.45
N ASN A 365 -0.35 1.85 9.53
CA ASN A 365 0.60 2.76 10.16
C ASN A 365 1.98 2.80 9.47
N TYR A 366 2.44 1.67 8.90
CA TYR A 366 3.81 1.55 8.40
C TYR A 366 3.93 1.45 6.87
N LEU A 367 2.96 0.85 6.18
CA LEU A 367 3.03 0.62 4.72
C LEU A 367 2.23 1.62 3.90
N VAL A 368 1.14 2.17 4.45
CA VAL A 368 0.21 3.03 3.69
C VAL A 368 0.10 4.42 4.33
N LYS A 369 0.35 5.48 3.55
CA LYS A 369 0.13 6.85 4.02
C LYS A 369 -1.33 7.26 3.84
N LEU A 370 -2.14 7.11 4.88
CA LEU A 370 -3.57 7.48 4.88
C LEU A 370 -3.81 8.78 5.66
N LYS A 371 -4.88 9.49 5.30
CA LYS A 371 -5.38 10.61 6.12
C LYS A 371 -5.92 10.06 7.46
N PRO A 372 -5.81 10.81 8.57
CA PRO A 372 -6.21 10.32 9.89
C PRO A 372 -7.66 9.79 9.96
N ASN A 373 -8.60 10.49 9.33
CA ASN A 373 -10.00 10.08 9.29
C ASN A 373 -10.21 8.76 8.50
N VAL A 374 -9.51 8.59 7.37
CA VAL A 374 -9.57 7.34 6.59
C VAL A 374 -8.93 6.20 7.38
N ASN A 375 -7.80 6.45 8.04
CA ASN A 375 -7.13 5.46 8.89
C ASN A 375 -8.07 4.98 10.01
N SER A 376 -8.74 5.92 10.69
CA SER A 376 -9.71 5.55 11.75
C SER A 376 -10.86 4.69 11.24
N ILE A 377 -11.41 4.98 10.05
CA ILE A 377 -12.50 4.18 9.45
C ILE A 377 -12.02 2.76 9.15
N ILE A 378 -10.83 2.59 8.57
CA ILE A 378 -10.27 1.27 8.24
C ILE A 378 -9.98 0.48 9.51
N ASN A 379 -9.38 1.11 10.52
CA ASN A 379 -9.07 0.46 11.80
C ASN A 379 -10.35 0.05 12.55
N ASN A 380 -11.42 0.83 12.43
CA ASN A 380 -12.72 0.53 13.04
C ASN A 380 -13.40 -0.71 12.44
N LEU A 381 -13.00 -1.17 11.25
CA LEU A 381 -13.49 -2.43 10.68
C LEU A 381 -13.13 -3.63 11.57
N GLY A 382 -12.03 -3.55 12.33
CA GLY A 382 -11.51 -4.67 13.12
C GLY A 382 -11.06 -5.83 12.23
N ASP A 383 -11.22 -7.06 12.71
CA ASP A 383 -10.93 -8.26 11.91
C ASP A 383 -11.75 -8.24 10.63
N PHE A 384 -11.10 -8.47 9.49
CA PHE A 384 -11.66 -8.28 8.17
C PHE A 384 -11.44 -9.51 7.30
N LYS A 385 -12.52 -9.97 6.67
CA LYS A 385 -12.50 -11.03 5.66
C LYS A 385 -13.13 -10.52 4.37
N LEU A 386 -12.52 -10.85 3.24
CA LEU A 386 -12.97 -10.46 1.91
C LEU A 386 -12.96 -11.70 1.01
N ASP A 387 -14.05 -11.91 0.28
CA ASP A 387 -14.13 -12.83 -0.86
C ASP A 387 -14.67 -12.03 -2.05
N ALA A 388 -13.81 -11.75 -3.03
CA ALA A 388 -14.12 -10.82 -4.10
C ALA A 388 -13.53 -11.21 -5.46
N ALA A 389 -14.13 -10.67 -6.51
CA ALA A 389 -13.61 -10.61 -7.87
C ALA A 389 -13.42 -9.14 -8.27
N VAL A 390 -12.29 -8.83 -8.89
CA VAL A 390 -11.95 -7.47 -9.33
C VAL A 390 -11.42 -7.51 -10.76
N SER A 391 -11.92 -6.65 -11.64
CA SER A 391 -11.46 -6.58 -13.03
C SER A 391 -11.48 -5.16 -13.58
N GLY A 392 -10.77 -4.93 -14.68
CA GLY A 392 -10.77 -3.65 -15.39
C GLY A 392 -9.37 -3.04 -15.49
N SER A 393 -9.26 -1.73 -15.29
CA SER A 393 -8.04 -0.93 -15.40
C SER A 393 -7.94 0.05 -14.24
N VAL A 394 -6.84 0.79 -14.17
CA VAL A 394 -6.67 1.87 -13.18
C VAL A 394 -7.73 2.97 -13.32
N LYS A 395 -8.37 3.13 -14.48
CA LYS A 395 -9.41 4.15 -14.74
C LYS A 395 -10.83 3.59 -14.69
N HIS A 396 -11.01 2.27 -14.71
CA HIS A 396 -12.32 1.63 -14.73
C HIS A 396 -12.24 0.33 -13.93
N ILE A 397 -12.78 0.30 -12.73
CA ILE A 397 -12.70 -0.83 -11.81
C ILE A 397 -14.10 -1.44 -11.66
N ASN A 398 -14.22 -2.72 -11.94
CA ASN A 398 -15.38 -3.54 -11.59
C ASN A 398 -15.03 -4.37 -10.36
N PHE A 399 -15.82 -4.25 -9.31
CA PHE A 399 -15.64 -4.97 -8.05
C PHE A 399 -16.93 -5.68 -7.68
N ASN A 400 -16.83 -6.95 -7.33
CA ASN A 400 -17.93 -7.72 -6.76
C ASN A 400 -17.37 -8.53 -5.59
N GLY A 401 -17.84 -8.26 -4.38
CA GLY A 401 -17.30 -8.94 -3.21
C GLY A 401 -18.24 -8.98 -2.03
N LYS A 402 -18.04 -10.00 -1.20
CA LYS A 402 -18.58 -10.08 0.15
C LYS A 402 -17.44 -9.77 1.12
N PHE A 403 -17.71 -8.88 2.06
CA PHE A 403 -16.81 -8.66 3.18
C PHE A 403 -17.52 -8.86 4.51
N SER A 404 -16.75 -9.32 5.48
CA SER A 404 -17.16 -9.57 6.86
C SER A 404 -16.19 -8.86 7.77
N SER A 405 -16.70 -8.16 8.77
CA SER A 405 -15.89 -7.33 9.66
C SER A 405 -16.45 -7.31 11.08
N ALA A 406 -15.68 -6.77 12.03
CA ALA A 406 -16.17 -6.55 13.40
C ALA A 406 -17.28 -5.48 13.52
N VAL A 407 -17.61 -4.79 12.42
CA VAL A 407 -18.77 -3.89 12.33
C VAL A 407 -19.93 -4.50 11.55
N GLY A 408 -19.77 -5.67 10.93
CA GLY A 408 -20.85 -6.37 10.23
C GLY A 408 -20.44 -6.90 8.86
N ASP A 409 -21.43 -7.49 8.17
CA ASP A 409 -21.29 -8.10 6.86
C ASP A 409 -21.87 -7.20 5.77
N MET A 410 -21.27 -7.21 4.58
CA MET A 410 -21.80 -6.51 3.41
C MET A 410 -21.46 -7.27 2.13
N VAL A 411 -22.41 -7.25 1.20
CA VAL A 411 -22.19 -7.60 -0.20
C VAL A 411 -22.18 -6.32 -1.00
N LEU A 412 -21.14 -6.10 -1.80
CA LEU A 412 -20.94 -4.91 -2.60
C LEU A 412 -20.64 -5.31 -4.05
N LYS A 413 -21.43 -4.78 -4.98
CA LYS A 413 -21.15 -4.78 -6.41
C LYS A 413 -20.98 -3.34 -6.83
N THR A 414 -19.85 -2.98 -7.43
CA THR A 414 -19.62 -1.60 -7.84
C THR A 414 -18.78 -1.50 -9.09
N THR A 415 -19.09 -0.48 -9.89
CA THR A 415 -18.28 0.01 -10.99
C THR A 415 -17.79 1.41 -10.63
N LEU A 416 -16.48 1.61 -10.72
CA LEU A 416 -15.82 2.89 -10.47
C LEU A 416 -15.08 3.35 -11.71
N ASN A 417 -15.51 4.46 -12.29
CA ASN A 417 -14.79 5.16 -13.35
C ASN A 417 -14.03 6.34 -12.76
N MET A 418 -12.75 6.48 -13.10
CA MET A 418 -11.88 7.55 -12.63
C MET A 418 -11.20 8.24 -13.81
N SER A 419 -11.35 9.56 -13.88
CA SER A 419 -10.68 10.38 -14.89
C SER A 419 -10.27 11.72 -14.29
N ASN A 420 -8.97 11.93 -14.11
CA ASN A 420 -8.43 13.12 -13.42
C ASN A 420 -9.08 13.30 -12.02
N ASP A 421 -9.77 14.42 -11.81
CA ASP A 421 -10.52 14.75 -10.59
C ASP A 421 -11.99 14.30 -10.64
N LYS A 422 -12.38 13.44 -11.59
CA LYS A 422 -13.74 12.90 -11.74
C LYS A 422 -13.82 11.45 -11.29
N PHE A 423 -14.85 11.13 -10.51
CA PHE A 423 -15.19 9.79 -10.05
C PHE A 423 -16.67 9.54 -10.33
N ASP A 424 -16.96 8.55 -11.18
CA ASP A 424 -18.33 8.05 -11.37
C ASP A 424 -18.44 6.68 -10.69
N ILE A 425 -19.32 6.61 -9.71
CA ILE A 425 -19.57 5.44 -8.87
C ILE A 425 -20.97 4.93 -9.19
N ASP A 426 -21.08 3.64 -9.48
CA ASP A 426 -22.33 2.91 -9.54
C ASP A 426 -22.20 1.71 -8.60
N ALA A 427 -23.05 1.60 -7.59
CA ALA A 427 -22.89 0.63 -6.52
C ALA A 427 -24.23 0.07 -6.03
N ASP A 428 -24.33 -1.26 -6.00
CA ASP A 428 -25.34 -1.98 -5.25
C ASP A 428 -24.70 -2.53 -3.98
N PHE A 429 -25.28 -2.23 -2.83
CA PHE A 429 -24.88 -2.86 -1.58
C PHE A 429 -26.07 -3.45 -0.83
N ASN A 430 -25.82 -4.60 -0.22
CA ASN A 430 -26.73 -5.28 0.69
C ASN A 430 -26.00 -5.51 2.01
N THR A 431 -26.66 -5.19 3.12
CA THR A 431 -26.19 -5.55 4.44
C THR A 431 -27.32 -6.03 5.35
N PRO A 432 -27.19 -7.22 5.97
CA PRO A 432 -28.13 -7.68 6.99
C PRO A 432 -27.96 -6.94 8.33
N GLN A 433 -26.74 -6.48 8.61
CA GLN A 433 -26.40 -5.69 9.79
C GLN A 433 -25.00 -5.09 9.60
N PHE A 434 -24.91 -3.76 9.63
CA PHE A 434 -23.66 -3.02 9.62
C PHE A 434 -23.70 -1.88 10.63
N ASN A 435 -22.75 -1.84 11.57
CA ASN A 435 -22.66 -0.82 12.59
C ASN A 435 -21.95 0.43 12.04
N VAL A 436 -22.73 1.27 11.35
CA VAL A 436 -22.28 2.55 10.80
C VAL A 436 -21.75 3.44 11.92
N GLY A 437 -22.41 3.47 13.07
CA GLY A 437 -21.99 4.21 14.26
C GLY A 437 -20.55 3.96 14.68
N LYS A 438 -20.19 2.68 14.84
CA LYS A 438 -18.85 2.25 15.19
C LYS A 438 -17.84 2.57 14.08
N LEU A 439 -18.22 2.37 12.81
CA LEU A 439 -17.35 2.68 11.67
C LEU A 439 -16.91 4.16 11.66
N ILE A 440 -17.86 5.09 11.81
CA ILE A 440 -17.59 6.54 11.73
C ILE A 440 -17.39 7.22 13.09
N SER A 441 -17.29 6.45 14.18
CA SER A 441 -17.12 6.97 15.55
C SER A 441 -18.25 7.91 16.00
N LYS A 442 -19.50 7.54 15.71
CA LYS A 442 -20.73 8.26 16.06
C LYS A 442 -21.79 7.36 16.71
N SER A 443 -21.35 6.40 17.53
CA SER A 443 -22.22 5.39 18.14
C SER A 443 -23.34 5.96 19.03
N ASP A 444 -23.17 7.17 19.59
CA ASP A 444 -24.21 7.85 20.36
C ASP A 444 -25.37 8.38 19.48
N LEU A 445 -25.12 8.56 18.18
CA LEU A 445 -26.07 9.13 17.23
C LEU A 445 -26.70 8.08 16.33
N ILE A 446 -25.89 7.22 15.73
CA ILE A 446 -26.30 6.20 14.76
C ILE A 446 -25.68 4.86 15.17
N GLY A 447 -26.41 3.76 15.01
CA GLY A 447 -25.97 2.42 15.37
C GLY A 447 -25.90 1.49 14.16
N SER A 448 -26.57 0.34 14.28
CA SER A 448 -26.65 -0.65 13.21
C SER A 448 -27.67 -0.30 12.13
N LEU A 449 -27.32 -0.66 10.91
CA LEU A 449 -28.11 -0.50 9.69
C LEU A 449 -28.31 -1.86 9.03
N SER A 450 -29.53 -2.16 8.58
CA SER A 450 -29.80 -3.20 7.59
C SER A 450 -30.48 -2.56 6.38
N ALA A 451 -29.86 -2.72 5.22
CA ALA A 451 -30.33 -2.05 4.01
C ALA A 451 -29.93 -2.79 2.73
N ASP A 452 -30.78 -2.63 1.73
CA ASP A 452 -30.57 -2.89 0.32
C ASP A 452 -30.58 -1.53 -0.38
N ALA A 453 -29.50 -1.15 -1.06
CA ALA A 453 -29.43 0.16 -1.70
C ALA A 453 -28.64 0.16 -3.01
N HIS A 454 -29.12 0.99 -3.93
CA HIS A 454 -28.49 1.32 -5.20
C HIS A 454 -28.08 2.79 -5.18
N VAL A 455 -26.78 3.05 -5.39
CA VAL A 455 -26.17 4.38 -5.32
C VAL A 455 -25.43 4.67 -6.62
N ARG A 456 -25.80 5.76 -7.28
CA ARG A 456 -25.02 6.36 -8.37
C ARG A 456 -24.55 7.74 -7.96
N ALA A 457 -23.27 8.01 -8.12
CA ALA A 457 -22.69 9.30 -7.77
C ALA A 457 -21.65 9.74 -8.81
N ARG A 458 -21.70 11.01 -9.22
CA ARG A 458 -20.65 11.67 -9.99
C ARG A 458 -20.00 12.74 -9.14
N ILE A 459 -18.70 12.63 -8.94
CA ILE A 459 -17.93 13.51 -8.06
C ILE A 459 -16.84 14.18 -8.87
N HIS A 460 -16.80 15.52 -8.88
CA HIS A 460 -15.73 16.30 -9.49
C HIS A 460 -15.09 17.26 -8.48
N LYS A 461 -13.76 17.23 -8.36
CA LYS A 461 -13.00 18.11 -7.43
C LYS A 461 -13.56 18.11 -6.00
N LYS A 462 -13.93 16.92 -5.51
CA LYS A 462 -14.54 16.67 -4.18
C LYS A 462 -15.97 17.22 -3.98
N LYS A 463 -16.63 17.67 -5.04
CA LYS A 463 -18.05 18.05 -5.04
C LYS A 463 -18.87 16.97 -5.71
N ILE A 464 -20.03 16.68 -5.13
CA ILE A 464 -21.03 15.78 -5.73
C ILE A 464 -21.75 16.58 -6.81
N GLU A 465 -21.47 16.27 -8.08
CA GLU A 465 -22.14 16.87 -9.24
C GLU A 465 -23.49 16.21 -9.47
N ASP A 466 -23.59 14.90 -9.26
CA ASP A 466 -24.84 14.14 -9.33
C ASP A 466 -24.85 13.02 -8.30
N LEU A 467 -26.04 12.74 -7.76
CA LEU A 467 -26.32 11.69 -6.79
C LEU A 467 -27.70 11.12 -7.08
N ALA A 468 -27.81 9.81 -7.10
CA ALA A 468 -29.07 9.09 -7.06
C ALA A 468 -28.92 7.94 -6.05
N VAL A 469 -29.80 7.89 -5.05
CA VAL A 469 -29.81 6.88 -4.00
C VAL A 469 -31.21 6.31 -3.91
N LYS A 470 -31.34 5.00 -4.14
CA LYS A 470 -32.55 4.24 -3.85
C LYS A 470 -32.23 3.26 -2.73
N GLY A 471 -32.94 3.35 -1.63
CA GLY A 471 -32.69 2.54 -0.44
C GLY A 471 -33.96 1.91 0.10
N ASP A 472 -33.92 0.61 0.32
CA ASP A 472 -34.84 -0.16 1.15
C ASP A 472 -34.10 -0.50 2.45
N ILE A 473 -34.44 0.22 3.52
CA ILE A 473 -33.79 0.13 4.82
C ILE A 473 -34.74 -0.61 5.76
N LYS A 474 -34.41 -1.87 6.03
CA LYS A 474 -35.17 -2.72 6.95
C LYS A 474 -35.17 -2.15 8.35
N TYR A 475 -33.99 -1.72 8.83
CA TYR A 475 -33.89 -0.95 10.06
C TYR A 475 -32.64 -0.08 10.13
N ILE A 476 -32.72 0.98 10.93
CA ILE A 476 -31.59 1.82 11.34
C ILE A 476 -31.74 2.21 12.81
N ASP A 477 -30.66 2.04 13.59
CA ASP A 477 -30.59 2.53 14.95
C ASP A 477 -30.19 4.01 14.93
N PHE A 478 -31.02 4.90 15.47
CA PHE A 478 -30.77 6.33 15.56
C PHE A 478 -31.21 6.87 16.93
N LYS A 479 -30.32 7.59 17.61
CA LYS A 479 -30.52 8.14 18.97
C LYS A 479 -31.09 7.13 19.98
N GLY A 480 -30.68 5.86 19.86
CA GLY A 480 -31.10 4.78 20.75
C GLY A 480 -32.50 4.22 20.48
N TYR A 481 -33.12 4.54 19.35
CA TYR A 481 -34.34 3.90 18.85
C TYR A 481 -34.08 3.23 17.50
N ARG A 482 -34.72 2.09 17.24
CA ARG A 482 -34.61 1.34 15.98
C ARG A 482 -35.79 1.68 15.08
N PHE A 483 -35.56 2.51 14.08
CA PHE A 483 -36.54 2.81 13.04
C PHE A 483 -36.58 1.67 12.02
N GLN A 484 -37.77 1.32 11.53
CA GLN A 484 -37.99 0.18 10.66
C GLN A 484 -38.80 0.53 9.40
N ASN A 485 -38.65 -0.30 8.36
CA ASN A 485 -39.38 -0.23 7.09
C ASN A 485 -39.29 1.17 6.45
N ILE A 486 -38.08 1.59 6.12
CA ILE A 486 -37.80 2.90 5.56
C ILE A 486 -37.47 2.75 4.08
N VAL A 487 -38.17 3.48 3.22
CA VAL A 487 -37.89 3.57 1.78
C VAL A 487 -37.47 4.99 1.47
N SER A 488 -36.34 5.14 0.78
CA SER A 488 -35.81 6.44 0.36
C SER A 488 -35.49 6.46 -1.13
N ASP A 489 -35.91 7.51 -1.82
CA ASP A 489 -35.47 7.83 -3.19
C ASP A 489 -34.98 9.28 -3.19
N ILE A 490 -33.67 9.47 -3.34
CA ILE A 490 -33.01 10.77 -3.29
C ILE A 490 -32.25 10.97 -4.59
N VAL A 491 -32.50 12.09 -5.26
CA VAL A 491 -31.75 12.53 -6.43
C VAL A 491 -31.22 13.94 -6.19
N GLY A 492 -30.05 14.27 -6.71
CA GLY A 492 -29.50 15.59 -6.52
C GLY A 492 -28.18 15.79 -7.21
N GLY A 493 -27.59 16.96 -7.01
CA GLY A 493 -26.40 17.38 -7.71
C GLY A 493 -26.15 18.88 -7.59
N ALA A 494 -24.87 19.28 -7.55
CA ALA A 494 -24.47 20.68 -7.54
C ALA A 494 -25.23 21.54 -6.51
N ASN A 495 -25.38 20.99 -5.29
CA ASN A 495 -26.08 21.55 -4.13
C ASN A 495 -27.62 21.46 -4.13
N ASN A 496 -28.25 21.01 -5.21
CA ASN A 496 -29.70 20.81 -5.24
C ASN A 496 -30.04 19.33 -4.99
N PHE A 497 -30.96 19.05 -4.08
CA PHE A 497 -31.37 17.70 -3.73
C PHE A 497 -32.88 17.63 -3.67
N LYS A 498 -33.47 16.60 -4.27
CA LYS A 498 -34.87 16.26 -4.19
C LYS A 498 -34.99 14.84 -3.69
N GLY A 499 -35.91 14.58 -2.79
CA GLY A 499 -36.11 13.21 -2.34
C GLY A 499 -37.46 12.94 -1.72
N THR A 500 -37.74 11.65 -1.62
CA THR A 500 -38.87 11.10 -0.88
C THR A 500 -38.36 10.16 0.19
N LEU A 501 -39.00 10.18 1.35
CA LEU A 501 -38.73 9.31 2.48
C LEU A 501 -40.07 8.79 2.99
N SER A 502 -40.22 7.47 3.06
CA SER A 502 -41.37 6.81 3.65
C SER A 502 -40.90 5.92 4.79
N VAL A 503 -41.50 6.06 5.97
CA VAL A 503 -41.20 5.28 7.17
C VAL A 503 -42.49 4.63 7.62
N ASN A 504 -42.53 3.29 7.64
CA ASN A 504 -43.66 2.52 8.14
C ASN A 504 -43.26 1.77 9.43
N ASP A 505 -43.04 2.54 10.48
CA ASP A 505 -42.55 2.04 11.76
C ASP A 505 -43.74 1.63 12.67
N PRO A 506 -43.59 0.61 13.55
CA PRO A 506 -44.64 0.23 14.49
C PRO A 506 -45.12 1.36 15.41
N ASN A 507 -44.30 2.40 15.58
CA ASN A 507 -44.61 3.58 16.38
C ASN A 507 -45.00 4.80 15.53
N GLY A 508 -45.31 4.64 14.25
CA GLY A 508 -45.87 5.71 13.42
C GLY A 508 -45.46 5.66 11.95
N MET A 509 -46.29 6.28 11.11
CA MET A 509 -46.02 6.42 9.69
C MET A 509 -45.59 7.85 9.36
N ILE A 510 -44.55 7.98 8.53
CA ILE A 510 -44.05 9.28 8.07
C ILE A 510 -43.83 9.19 6.56
N HIS A 511 -44.42 10.10 5.80
CA HIS A 511 -44.09 10.32 4.40
C HIS A 511 -43.64 11.76 4.22
N ALA A 512 -42.43 11.95 3.72
CA ALA A 512 -41.86 13.26 3.47
C ALA A 512 -41.35 13.37 2.03
N THR A 513 -41.59 14.51 1.41
CA THR A 513 -40.96 14.93 0.16
C THR A 513 -40.26 16.26 0.39
N GLY A 514 -39.06 16.43 -0.14
CA GLY A 514 -38.35 17.69 0.01
C GLY A 514 -37.48 18.05 -1.16
N ASN A 515 -37.35 19.36 -1.39
CA ASN A 515 -36.38 19.98 -2.28
C ASN A 515 -35.46 20.87 -1.45
N VAL A 516 -34.15 20.69 -1.59
CA VAL A 516 -33.14 21.39 -0.78
C VAL A 516 -32.06 21.95 -1.69
N LEU A 517 -31.85 23.26 -1.63
CA LEU A 517 -30.70 23.94 -2.24
C LEU A 517 -29.71 24.35 -1.14
N LEU A 518 -28.51 23.79 -1.14
CA LEU A 518 -27.46 24.11 -0.16
C LEU A 518 -26.53 25.22 -0.68
N SER A 519 -26.80 26.47 -0.32
CA SER A 519 -26.05 27.64 -0.82
C SER A 519 -25.61 28.59 0.30
N GLY A 520 -25.02 28.02 1.37
CA GLY A 520 -24.61 28.79 2.55
C GLY A 520 -25.80 29.55 3.14
N ALA A 521 -25.64 30.84 3.43
CA ALA A 521 -26.73 31.68 3.96
C ALA A 521 -27.95 31.81 3.03
N LYS A 522 -27.83 31.46 1.74
CA LYS A 522 -28.92 31.47 0.76
C LYS A 522 -29.49 30.07 0.49
N SER A 523 -29.34 29.14 1.42
CA SER A 523 -29.90 27.80 1.27
C SER A 523 -31.43 27.87 1.24
N LYS A 524 -32.08 26.94 0.55
CA LYS A 524 -33.54 26.84 0.46
C LYS A 524 -33.99 25.44 0.82
N PHE A 525 -35.10 25.32 1.53
CA PHE A 525 -35.70 24.07 1.97
C PHE A 525 -37.20 24.14 1.72
N GLU A 526 -37.68 23.33 0.80
CA GLU A 526 -39.10 23.06 0.61
C GLU A 526 -39.36 21.65 1.12
N VAL A 527 -40.26 21.51 2.09
CA VAL A 527 -40.55 20.22 2.72
C VAL A 527 -42.06 20.08 2.89
N ASP A 528 -42.57 18.98 2.35
CA ASP A 528 -43.91 18.48 2.62
C ASP A 528 -43.78 17.18 3.41
N MET A 529 -44.47 17.08 4.55
CA MET A 529 -44.44 15.89 5.38
C MET A 529 -45.83 15.57 5.91
N SER A 530 -46.21 14.29 5.88
CA SER A 530 -47.36 13.77 6.59
C SER A 530 -46.87 12.77 7.62
N ALA A 531 -47.35 12.93 8.85
CA ALA A 531 -47.05 12.07 9.98
C ALA A 531 -48.36 11.57 10.58
N ALA A 532 -48.48 10.26 10.75
CA ALA A 532 -49.67 9.62 11.31
C ALA A 532 -49.29 8.71 12.47
N ASN A 533 -49.96 8.92 13.62
CA ASN A 533 -49.83 8.13 14.84
C ASN A 533 -48.38 7.99 15.33
N VAL A 534 -47.58 9.06 15.20
CA VAL A 534 -46.17 9.05 15.59
C VAL A 534 -46.04 9.11 17.10
N ASN A 535 -45.47 8.06 17.69
CA ASN A 535 -45.23 7.96 19.12
C ASN A 535 -43.84 8.50 19.49
N LEU A 536 -43.79 9.81 19.72
CA LEU A 536 -42.54 10.54 19.99
C LEU A 536 -41.82 10.04 21.24
N ALA A 537 -42.55 9.57 22.26
CA ALA A 537 -41.97 9.04 23.49
C ALA A 537 -41.31 7.68 23.26
N LYS A 538 -41.99 6.74 22.59
CA LYS A 538 -41.44 5.42 22.26
C LYS A 538 -40.26 5.53 21.28
N MET A 539 -40.33 6.45 20.33
CA MET A 539 -39.24 6.76 19.39
C MET A 539 -38.07 7.54 20.02
N LYS A 540 -38.16 7.92 21.31
CA LYS A 540 -37.15 8.74 22.01
C LYS A 540 -36.87 10.10 21.36
N LEU A 541 -37.87 10.65 20.66
CA LEU A 541 -37.81 11.96 20.04
C LEU A 541 -38.28 13.08 21.00
N TYR A 542 -39.09 12.73 22.01
CA TYR A 542 -39.61 13.67 23.00
C TYR A 542 -39.77 13.01 24.38
N ASN A 543 -39.38 13.73 25.44
CA ASN A 543 -39.39 13.23 26.83
C ASN A 543 -40.61 13.70 27.65
N GLY A 544 -41.68 14.21 27.02
CA GLY A 544 -42.89 14.65 27.72
C GLY A 544 -44.04 13.64 27.66
N ASN A 545 -45.19 14.02 28.20
CA ASN A 545 -46.38 13.16 28.34
C ASN A 545 -47.22 12.98 27.05
N LEU A 546 -46.67 13.32 25.89
CA LEU A 546 -47.34 13.15 24.59
C LEU A 546 -47.12 11.72 24.10
N SER A 547 -48.20 10.99 23.86
CA SER A 547 -48.15 9.61 23.39
C SER A 547 -48.16 9.54 21.88
N GLU A 548 -49.14 10.14 21.19
CA GLU A 548 -49.26 10.09 19.73
C GLU A 548 -49.40 11.49 19.14
N PHE A 549 -48.78 11.68 17.97
CA PHE A 549 -48.79 12.92 17.22
C PHE A 549 -49.01 12.66 15.73
N SER A 550 -50.03 13.29 15.17
CA SER A 550 -50.30 13.30 13.73
C SER A 550 -50.37 14.73 13.22
N PHE A 551 -49.83 15.00 12.04
CA PHE A 551 -49.85 16.32 11.42
C PHE A 551 -49.48 16.22 9.93
N ASN A 552 -49.87 17.25 9.18
CA ASN A 552 -49.30 17.57 7.88
C ASN A 552 -48.45 18.83 8.03
N LEU A 553 -47.23 18.84 7.49
CA LEU A 553 -46.31 19.97 7.51
C LEU A 553 -46.07 20.42 6.07
N HIS A 554 -46.23 21.71 5.82
CA HIS A 554 -45.79 22.38 4.62
C HIS A 554 -44.82 23.50 5.01
N ALA A 555 -43.56 23.43 4.55
CA ALA A 555 -42.53 24.40 4.90
C ALA A 555 -41.76 24.87 3.66
N SER A 556 -41.54 26.19 3.58
CA SER A 556 -40.65 26.83 2.61
C SER A 556 -39.75 27.80 3.36
N ILE A 557 -38.47 27.45 3.47
CA ILE A 557 -37.50 28.13 4.32
C ILE A 557 -36.27 28.49 3.49
N ASP A 558 -35.95 29.78 3.43
CA ASP A 558 -34.67 30.32 3.00
C ASP A 558 -33.78 30.55 4.24
N GLY A 559 -32.48 30.25 4.16
CA GLY A 559 -31.53 30.40 5.26
C GLY A 559 -30.81 29.10 5.60
N ASN A 560 -29.81 29.14 6.47
CA ASN A 560 -29.05 27.93 6.90
C ASN A 560 -28.87 27.83 8.42
N SER A 561 -29.52 28.70 9.17
CA SER A 561 -29.50 28.77 10.63
C SER A 561 -30.78 29.41 11.11
N LEU A 562 -31.23 29.09 12.32
CA LEU A 562 -32.45 29.69 12.88
C LEU A 562 -32.43 31.23 12.84
N ASP A 563 -31.25 31.84 13.01
CA ASP A 563 -31.05 33.29 13.07
C ASP A 563 -31.16 34.00 11.72
N ASN A 564 -31.13 33.26 10.60
CA ASN A 564 -31.30 33.80 9.25
C ASN A 564 -32.39 33.10 8.45
N ILE A 565 -33.30 32.40 9.12
CA ILE A 565 -34.47 31.80 8.48
C ILE A 565 -35.42 32.89 7.98
N ASN A 566 -35.85 32.74 6.74
CA ASN A 566 -36.91 33.54 6.12
C ASN A 566 -37.89 32.57 5.44
N GLY A 567 -39.19 32.84 5.49
CA GLY A 567 -40.21 31.97 4.91
C GLY A 567 -41.22 31.47 5.95
N PHE A 568 -41.82 30.32 5.71
CA PHE A 568 -42.93 29.82 6.54
C PHE A 568 -42.86 28.31 6.81
N ALA A 569 -43.52 27.88 7.87
CA ALA A 569 -43.82 26.50 8.18
C ALA A 569 -45.24 26.41 8.75
N THR A 570 -46.08 25.61 8.12
CA THR A 570 -47.48 25.41 8.52
C THR A 570 -47.70 23.95 8.86
N LEU A 571 -48.25 23.70 10.03
CA LEU A 571 -48.72 22.41 10.50
C LEU A 571 -50.25 22.39 10.41
N ASP A 572 -50.82 21.48 9.64
CA ASP A 572 -52.26 21.29 9.48
C ASP A 572 -52.71 19.91 10.00
N ASN A 573 -54.01 19.77 10.25
CA ASN A 573 -54.64 18.51 10.69
C ASN A 573 -53.92 17.89 11.89
N ILE A 574 -53.63 18.73 12.89
CA ILE A 574 -52.84 18.35 14.05
C ILE A 574 -53.71 17.53 15.00
N SER A 575 -53.25 16.35 15.38
CA SER A 575 -53.87 15.52 16.42
C SER A 575 -52.82 15.09 17.43
N LEU A 576 -53.13 15.30 18.71
CA LEU A 576 -52.28 15.01 19.84
C LEU A 576 -53.05 14.10 20.80
N THR A 577 -52.44 13.01 21.23
CA THR A 577 -52.98 12.14 22.28
C THR A 577 -52.00 12.10 23.44
N ASP A 578 -52.49 12.25 24.67
CA ASP A 578 -51.65 12.15 25.87
C ASP A 578 -51.43 10.69 26.30
N ALA A 579 -50.57 10.48 27.29
CA ALA A 579 -50.30 9.14 27.84
C ALA A 579 -51.52 8.45 28.51
N LYS A 580 -52.60 9.19 28.78
CA LYS A 580 -53.84 8.68 29.38
C LYS A 580 -54.93 8.41 28.34
N GLY A 581 -54.65 8.63 27.05
CA GLY A 581 -55.59 8.42 25.95
C GLY A 581 -56.52 9.61 25.68
N LYS A 582 -56.27 10.78 26.28
CA LYS A 582 -57.04 11.99 25.97
C LYS A 582 -56.50 12.62 24.68
N SER A 583 -57.36 12.72 23.67
CA SER A 583 -57.03 13.29 22.36
C SER A 583 -57.51 14.72 22.21
N MET A 584 -56.74 15.51 21.46
CA MET A 584 -56.99 16.92 21.19
C MET A 584 -56.51 17.24 19.76
N SER A 585 -57.29 18.01 19.02
CA SER A 585 -57.00 18.36 17.63
C SER A 585 -56.94 19.87 17.38
N PHE A 586 -56.12 20.30 16.43
CA PHE A 586 -55.98 21.68 15.98
C PHE A 586 -56.01 21.72 14.45
N ASN A 587 -56.60 22.77 13.89
CA ASN A 587 -56.74 22.90 12.44
C ASN A 587 -55.39 23.27 11.83
N SER A 588 -54.80 24.38 12.28
CA SER A 588 -53.55 24.88 11.73
C SER A 588 -52.70 25.62 12.78
N ILE A 589 -51.38 25.48 12.65
CA ILE A 589 -50.36 26.31 13.31
C ILE A 589 -49.39 26.76 12.22
N SER A 590 -49.30 28.06 11.99
CA SER A 590 -48.39 28.65 11.01
C SER A 590 -47.36 29.54 11.69
N LEU A 591 -46.09 29.36 11.33
CA LEU A 591 -44.98 30.22 11.72
C LEU A 591 -44.42 30.86 10.45
N THR A 592 -44.34 32.19 10.41
CA THR A 592 -43.71 32.95 9.33
C THR A 592 -42.59 33.80 9.89
N ALA A 593 -41.40 33.72 9.29
CA ALA A 593 -40.25 34.55 9.64
C ALA A 593 -39.87 35.46 8.46
N ASP A 594 -39.72 36.75 8.73
CA ASP A 594 -39.16 37.74 7.82
C ASP A 594 -37.91 38.36 8.48
N ASN A 595 -36.76 37.85 8.08
CA ASN A 595 -35.44 38.34 8.53
C ASN A 595 -34.75 39.23 7.48
N VAL A 596 -35.41 39.50 6.34
CA VAL A 596 -34.90 40.38 5.28
C VAL A 596 -35.27 41.82 5.58
N SER A 597 -36.48 42.03 6.11
CA SER A 597 -36.97 43.31 6.59
C SER A 597 -36.31 43.70 7.92
N SER A 598 -36.04 45.00 8.11
CA SER A 598 -35.60 45.57 9.39
C SER A 598 -36.72 46.43 9.98
N PRO A 599 -37.21 46.16 11.19
CA PRO A 599 -36.76 45.12 12.14
C PRO A 599 -37.20 43.70 11.73
N GLN A 600 -36.51 42.68 12.26
CA GLN A 600 -36.88 41.27 12.01
C GLN A 600 -38.27 40.99 12.58
N VAL A 601 -39.06 40.19 11.86
CA VAL A 601 -40.43 39.86 12.24
C VAL A 601 -40.63 38.36 12.27
N VAL A 602 -41.16 37.82 13.37
CA VAL A 602 -41.70 36.47 13.42
C VAL A 602 -43.18 36.55 13.74
N ARG A 603 -44.01 35.96 12.89
CA ARG A 603 -45.45 35.82 13.10
C ARG A 603 -45.78 34.37 13.42
N PHE A 604 -46.65 34.19 14.40
CA PHE A 604 -47.20 32.91 14.82
C PHE A 604 -48.71 33.02 14.73
N ASP A 605 -49.35 32.16 13.97
CA ASP A 605 -50.81 32.13 13.80
C ASP A 605 -51.31 30.72 14.12
N SER A 606 -52.37 30.62 14.91
CA SER A 606 -53.00 29.34 15.25
C SER A 606 -54.45 29.55 15.68
N ASP A 607 -55.19 28.45 15.84
CA ASP A 607 -56.58 28.50 16.36
C ASP A 607 -56.68 29.12 17.76
N ILE A 608 -55.58 29.21 18.51
CA ILE A 608 -55.58 29.57 19.93
C ILE A 608 -54.83 30.87 20.19
N VAL A 609 -53.63 31.00 19.64
CA VAL A 609 -52.74 32.13 19.90
C VAL A 609 -52.26 32.66 18.56
N ASN A 610 -52.52 33.94 18.33
CA ASN A 610 -51.96 34.69 17.21
C ASN A 610 -50.99 35.70 17.77
N GLY A 611 -49.87 35.93 17.11
CA GLY A 611 -48.88 36.81 17.66
C GLY A 611 -47.76 37.14 16.71
N GLN A 612 -47.02 38.16 17.09
CA GLN A 612 -45.93 38.69 16.30
C GLN A 612 -44.85 39.28 17.20
N LEU A 613 -43.63 39.16 16.72
CA LEU A 613 -42.41 39.49 17.43
C LEU A 613 -41.55 40.35 16.51
N TYR A 614 -41.15 41.53 16.97
CA TYR A 614 -40.46 42.55 16.19
C TYR A 614 -39.19 42.99 16.89
N GLY A 615 -38.03 42.87 16.25
CA GLY A 615 -36.78 43.40 16.80
C GLY A 615 -35.58 42.54 16.46
N LYS A 616 -34.68 42.37 17.42
CA LYS A 616 -33.49 41.52 17.34
C LYS A 616 -33.61 40.42 18.37
N PHE A 617 -33.57 39.17 17.95
CA PHE A 617 -33.67 38.02 18.86
C PHE A 617 -32.82 36.85 18.39
N ASP A 618 -32.25 36.11 19.34
CA ASP A 618 -31.65 34.80 19.09
C ASP A 618 -32.71 33.72 19.38
N PHE A 619 -33.08 32.95 18.35
CA PHE A 619 -34.11 31.90 18.45
C PHE A 619 -33.82 30.88 19.56
N LYS A 620 -32.53 30.57 19.85
CA LYS A 620 -32.16 29.64 20.93
C LYS A 620 -32.51 30.17 22.31
N THR A 621 -32.53 31.49 22.47
CA THR A 621 -32.79 32.17 23.74
C THR A 621 -34.23 32.64 23.88
N LEU A 622 -35.00 32.65 22.78
CA LEU A 622 -36.38 33.14 22.74
C LEU A 622 -37.32 32.36 23.68
N VAL A 623 -37.34 31.02 23.60
CA VAL A 623 -38.19 30.19 24.48
C VAL A 623 -37.80 30.33 25.96
N PRO A 624 -36.50 30.26 26.34
CA PRO A 624 -36.07 30.59 27.70
C PRO A 624 -36.47 32.00 28.15
N ALA A 625 -36.44 33.01 27.25
CA ALA A 625 -36.80 34.39 27.57
C ALA A 625 -38.31 34.57 27.81
N PHE A 626 -39.15 33.85 27.07
CA PHE A 626 -40.59 33.80 27.38
C PHE A 626 -40.87 33.04 28.67
N LYS A 627 -40.20 31.90 28.94
CA LYS A 627 -40.38 31.14 30.20
C LYS A 627 -39.96 31.96 31.43
N ASN A 628 -38.74 32.48 31.42
CA ASN A 628 -38.44 33.87 31.74
C ASN A 628 -39.57 34.74 32.32
N LEU A 629 -40.11 35.51 31.38
CA LEU A 629 -41.13 36.52 31.56
C LEU A 629 -42.42 35.94 32.18
N ILE A 630 -42.86 34.77 31.72
CA ILE A 630 -44.06 34.10 32.27
C ILE A 630 -43.84 33.71 33.73
N SER A 631 -42.66 33.26 34.13
CA SER A 631 -42.40 32.93 35.54
C SER A 631 -42.44 34.15 36.47
N GLN A 632 -42.09 35.32 35.95
CA GLN A 632 -42.16 36.58 36.71
C GLN A 632 -43.59 37.12 36.81
N VAL A 633 -44.37 37.00 35.72
CA VAL A 633 -45.72 37.55 35.63
C VAL A 633 -46.79 36.59 36.15
N LEU A 634 -46.59 35.28 35.95
CA LEU A 634 -47.50 34.18 36.30
C LEU A 634 -46.73 33.01 36.95
N PRO A 635 -46.18 33.18 38.17
CA PRO A 635 -45.39 32.15 38.86
C PRO A 635 -46.15 30.85 39.14
N ASN A 636 -47.49 30.89 39.17
CA ASN A 636 -48.35 29.70 39.29
C ASN A 636 -48.40 28.87 38.00
N LEU A 637 -48.08 29.46 36.84
CA LEU A 637 -48.07 28.79 35.54
C LEU A 637 -46.68 28.26 35.18
N VAL A 638 -45.62 28.98 35.57
CA VAL A 638 -44.22 28.55 35.40
C VAL A 638 -43.48 28.82 36.70
N ASP A 639 -43.05 27.75 37.39
CA ASP A 639 -42.31 27.88 38.65
C ASP A 639 -40.96 28.60 38.41
N PRO A 640 -40.73 29.77 39.02
CA PRO A 640 -39.49 30.53 38.88
C PRO A 640 -38.23 29.73 39.22
N ASN A 641 -38.32 28.76 40.13
CA ASN A 641 -37.18 27.94 40.56
C ASN A 641 -36.78 26.89 39.53
N THR A 642 -37.67 26.58 38.57
CA THR A 642 -37.41 25.61 37.51
C THR A 642 -36.80 26.24 36.25
N VAL A 643 -36.80 27.58 36.16
CA VAL A 643 -36.27 28.29 34.99
C VAL A 643 -34.79 28.59 35.19
N LYS A 644 -33.96 28.11 34.25
CA LYS A 644 -32.53 28.40 34.29
C LYS A 644 -32.28 29.91 34.10
N PRO A 645 -31.27 30.50 34.79
CA PRO A 645 -30.85 31.87 34.54
C PRO A 645 -30.52 32.06 33.06
N LEU A 646 -31.06 33.11 32.46
CA LEU A 646 -30.74 33.46 31.08
C LEU A 646 -29.25 33.78 30.96
N LYS A 647 -28.57 33.14 30.00
CA LYS A 647 -27.26 33.61 29.57
C LYS A 647 -27.43 34.97 28.90
N LYS A 648 -26.40 35.82 28.99
CA LYS A 648 -26.34 37.12 28.29
C LYS A 648 -26.74 36.94 26.83
N SER A 649 -27.86 37.52 26.42
CA SER A 649 -28.36 37.53 25.04
C SER A 649 -28.16 38.91 24.42
N ASN A 650 -28.49 39.07 23.15
CA ASN A 650 -28.65 40.38 22.51
C ASN A 650 -30.11 40.57 22.11
N ASN A 651 -31.04 40.20 22.99
CA ASN A 651 -32.46 40.20 22.69
C ASN A 651 -33.01 41.59 22.96
N ASP A 652 -33.49 42.26 21.91
CA ASP A 652 -34.17 43.55 21.97
C ASP A 652 -35.38 43.47 21.04
N PHE A 653 -36.53 43.06 21.58
CA PHE A 653 -37.72 42.81 20.79
C PHE A 653 -39.01 43.18 21.51
N LYS A 654 -39.98 43.64 20.71
CA LYS A 654 -41.37 43.81 21.12
C LYS A 654 -42.19 42.62 20.68
N PHE A 655 -43.16 42.22 21.48
CA PHE A 655 -44.10 41.17 21.12
C PHE A 655 -45.54 41.65 21.32
N ASN A 656 -46.44 41.12 20.50
CA ASN A 656 -47.88 41.24 20.68
C ASN A 656 -48.50 39.87 20.44
N LEU A 657 -49.21 39.35 21.43
CA LEU A 657 -49.89 38.07 21.39
C LEU A 657 -51.37 38.33 21.65
N THR A 658 -52.24 37.69 20.89
CA THR A 658 -53.68 37.62 21.09
C THR A 658 -54.05 36.17 21.35
N VAL A 659 -54.53 35.89 22.55
CA VAL A 659 -55.03 34.58 22.95
C VAL A 659 -56.55 34.58 22.80
N HIS A 660 -57.08 33.67 21.99
CA HIS A 660 -58.52 33.47 21.82
C HIS A 660 -59.06 32.52 22.90
N PRO A 661 -60.31 32.70 23.36
CA PRO A 661 -61.00 31.73 24.20
C PRO A 661 -60.95 30.34 23.59
N SER A 662 -60.40 29.36 24.31
CA SER A 662 -60.25 28.00 23.80
C SER A 662 -60.22 27.00 24.94
N GLU A 663 -61.25 26.14 25.00
CA GLU A 663 -61.30 25.03 25.96
C GLU A 663 -60.09 24.09 25.75
N LYS A 664 -59.60 23.97 24.51
CA LYS A 664 -58.41 23.19 24.16
C LYS A 664 -57.14 23.72 24.84
N LEU A 665 -56.99 25.05 24.96
CA LEU A 665 -55.85 25.67 25.64
C LEU A 665 -55.88 25.43 27.14
N GLU A 666 -57.07 25.58 27.74
CA GLU A 666 -57.30 25.40 29.17
C GLU A 666 -56.96 23.98 29.60
N GLU A 667 -57.37 22.99 28.81
CA GLU A 667 -57.04 21.59 29.06
C GLU A 667 -55.56 21.28 28.84
N LEU A 668 -54.94 21.81 27.78
CA LEU A 668 -53.54 21.56 27.44
C LEU A 668 -52.59 22.12 28.49
N LEU A 669 -52.78 23.39 28.88
CA LEU A 669 -51.92 24.08 29.83
C LEU A 669 -52.35 23.89 31.29
N LYS A 670 -53.48 23.19 31.54
CA LYS A 670 -54.09 23.05 32.87
C LYS A 670 -54.22 24.39 33.58
N LEU A 671 -54.72 25.39 32.84
CA LEU A 671 -54.77 26.75 33.34
C LEU A 671 -55.66 26.82 34.59
N PRO A 672 -55.26 27.55 35.64
CA PRO A 672 -56.10 27.76 36.82
C PRO A 672 -57.27 28.72 36.56
N VAL A 673 -57.39 29.25 35.33
CA VAL A 673 -58.35 30.28 34.92
C VAL A 673 -58.91 29.97 33.53
N LYS A 674 -60.21 30.27 33.33
CA LYS A 674 -60.93 30.14 32.05
C LYS A 674 -60.98 31.49 31.33
N LEU A 675 -60.63 31.51 30.05
CA LEU A 675 -60.59 32.75 29.27
C LEU A 675 -61.94 32.96 28.56
N LEU A 676 -62.72 33.95 29.00
CA LEU A 676 -64.07 34.20 28.44
C LEU A 676 -64.06 35.12 27.20
N TYR A 677 -63.05 35.98 27.09
CA TYR A 677 -62.90 36.94 25.99
C TYR A 677 -61.46 36.90 25.46
N LYS A 678 -61.25 37.43 24.25
CA LYS A 678 -59.90 37.54 23.69
C LYS A 678 -59.01 38.37 24.62
N ALA A 679 -57.82 37.87 24.91
CA ALA A 679 -56.84 38.55 25.73
C ALA A 679 -55.63 38.94 24.87
N THR A 680 -55.25 40.21 24.92
CA THR A 680 -54.02 40.71 24.30
C THR A 680 -52.93 40.84 25.35
N VAL A 681 -51.74 40.33 25.03
CA VAL A 681 -50.52 40.43 25.83
C VAL A 681 -49.45 41.06 24.95
N ASP A 682 -49.05 42.28 25.26
CA ASP A 682 -47.94 42.97 24.62
C ASP A 682 -46.84 43.32 25.62
N GLY A 683 -45.61 43.46 25.12
CA GLY A 683 -44.48 43.77 25.96
C GLY A 683 -43.20 44.01 25.17
N ASN A 684 -42.17 44.47 25.88
CA ASN A 684 -40.83 44.67 25.36
C ASN A 684 -39.83 43.88 26.21
N VAL A 685 -38.89 43.22 25.54
CA VAL A 685 -37.80 42.47 26.16
C VAL A 685 -36.49 43.09 25.72
N ASN A 686 -35.67 43.52 26.68
CA ASN A 686 -34.31 44.01 26.47
C ASN A 686 -33.37 43.28 27.43
N MET A 687 -32.52 42.39 26.89
CA MET A 687 -31.67 41.46 27.66
C MET A 687 -30.31 41.21 27.01
#